data_AF-A0A182UQV6-F1
#
_entry.id   AF-A0A182UQV6-F1
#
_cell.length_a   1.000
_cell.length_b   1.000
_cell.length_c   1.000
_cell.angle_alpha   90.00
_cell.angle_beta   90.00
_cell.angle_gamma   90.00
#
_symmetry.space_group_name_H-M   'P 1'
#
loop_
_entity.id
_entity.type
_entity.pdbx_description
1 polymer ?
#
loop_
_entity_poly.entity_id
_entity_poly.type
_entity_poly.pdbx_seq_one_letter_code
_entity_poly.pdbx_strand_id
1 'polypeptide(L)'
;MASSANLSADSSAEEQETLSDDSHKNGKRKHTSDSDSDQPQKRPGMSMAPAAMDGPQGAAATTAAAGGAAPFSQFSEKSFRMMKQMGYKAGTGLGKTGQGRVDLIETSSQKGRSGLGMKLNELNTAAEQWDGAEERLQIPEVCNWLVNVHAEAGSPGITREQLDAWIRVGPRKLLIDDEHRYCEPDVLAQILASKSVFNNLGADDMRKARSKSNPFELIKSNIFINRAAVKMANMDSMFGFMLTSPVDRHGQPLVREHDLFYFADVCAGPGGFSEYVLWRKRWYAKGFGFTLKGAYDFRLDDFSAGSPETFDPHYGPKEDGNVFDPANIVGFTEYVMTQTETGVHLMMADGGFSVEGQENEQEILSKQLYLCQLIVALAIVRPDGHFVMKVFDLFTPFSVGLVYLAYRCFREISICKPNSSRPANSERYLVCKWKLPQTDLIQRHLEDVNRQMYDNRNANIDTLELVSEEVLRADATFHRYVCDSNNTIGRNQIAALLKIAAFCRNRDLAEPRQVEVKQKCLALWKLPDGIRKFANKGDPDQYVAKLYKEWNSLTKEVCQVEKRVQNPELRQTFPSVYDWCFVPIGTVENAGKNLRTILLGKGGKEVYRFEPKQCSWIPVTEVSIELPPGTIIYAEIVRELQGQGKSQIVIHTLHIIDGLLLGGENIRRLPLRQRLARCQQFAKALNKPLKGTVADSTNGTAVTVQIRAKRLYGLHEIEHFFGSLETYSLKTGPPRLGYRVRNLIDPDRFYVPYGLLFLKETKPDYMKSLSKTRRMFYYYHVKTKSSRYPEQFEQANHEPETMALFEETYHSRLLWRWETVHQVDPEYGADRSADSVYRVDFRKYVRENYEPGVN
;
A
#
# COMPACT_ATOMS: atom_id res chain seq x y z
N MET A 1 3.74 53.30 8.56
CA MET A 1 2.71 53.08 9.60
C MET A 1 1.48 52.54 8.89
N ALA A 2 1.43 51.25 8.52
CA ALA A 2 1.33 50.03 9.32
C ALA A 2 -0.14 49.65 9.60
N SER A 3 -0.72 48.78 8.77
CA SER A 3 -1.22 47.47 9.23
C SER A 3 -1.44 46.56 8.02
N SER A 4 -0.54 45.59 7.89
CA SER A 4 -0.56 44.49 6.93
C SER A 4 -1.01 43.25 7.69
N ALA A 5 -2.23 42.77 7.43
CA ALA A 5 -2.70 41.48 7.93
C ALA A 5 -2.43 40.41 6.89
N ASN A 6 -1.26 39.78 7.01
CA ASN A 6 -0.95 38.48 6.41
C ASN A 6 -1.85 37.44 7.09
N LEU A 7 -2.67 36.73 6.32
CA LEU A 7 -3.23 35.45 6.73
C LEU A 7 -2.19 34.36 6.46
N SER A 8 -1.14 34.37 7.27
CA SER A 8 -0.28 33.22 7.50
C SER A 8 -1.03 32.28 8.45
N ALA A 9 -1.27 31.05 8.00
CA ALA A 9 -1.73 29.97 8.87
C ALA A 9 -0.59 29.63 9.84
N ASP A 10 -0.64 30.26 11.02
CA ASP A 10 0.25 29.94 12.12
C ASP A 10 -0.32 28.75 12.89
N SER A 11 0.58 27.84 13.20
CA SER A 11 0.39 26.56 13.85
C SER A 11 -0.16 26.71 15.27
N SER A 12 -1.41 26.35 15.48
CA SER A 12 -1.94 25.93 16.77
C SER A 12 -2.32 24.45 16.69
N ALA A 13 -1.75 23.68 17.62
CA ALA A 13 -1.96 22.25 17.73
C ALA A 13 -3.44 21.95 17.99
N GLU A 14 -4.10 21.32 17.01
CA GLU A 14 -5.43 20.74 17.15
C GLU A 14 -5.34 19.25 16.80
N GLU A 15 -5.73 18.45 17.78
CA GLU A 15 -5.79 16.99 17.73
C GLU A 15 -6.80 16.56 16.67
N GLN A 16 -6.32 15.90 15.62
CA GLN A 16 -7.20 15.09 14.80
C GLN A 16 -7.80 13.96 15.65
N GLU A 17 -9.05 13.61 15.35
CA GLU A 17 -9.64 12.28 15.59
C GLU A 17 -8.83 11.18 14.88
N THR A 18 -7.62 10.97 15.37
CA THR A 18 -6.86 9.73 15.25
C THR A 18 -7.30 8.88 16.44
N LEU A 19 -8.12 7.87 16.19
CA LEU A 19 -8.26 6.78 17.16
C LEU A 19 -7.00 5.90 17.08
N SER A 20 -5.90 6.40 17.65
CA SER A 20 -4.76 5.59 18.06
C SER A 20 -4.97 5.15 19.50
N ASP A 21 -5.13 3.85 19.68
CA ASP A 21 -5.05 3.17 20.98
C ASP A 21 -3.55 3.01 21.27
N ASP A 22 -2.97 3.85 22.14
CA ASP A 22 -1.69 3.55 22.79
C ASP A 22 -1.46 4.43 24.03
N SER A 23 -1.53 3.79 25.19
CA SER A 23 -1.13 4.34 26.48
C SER A 23 0.35 4.06 26.73
N HIS A 24 1.25 5.00 26.44
CA HIS A 24 2.61 4.98 27.02
C HIS A 24 3.16 6.40 27.23
N LYS A 25 3.08 6.90 28.46
CA LYS A 25 3.79 8.12 28.92
C LYS A 25 5.24 7.77 29.23
N ASN A 26 6.18 8.31 28.45
CA ASN A 26 7.61 8.37 28.81
C ASN A 26 7.96 9.82 29.18
N GLY A 27 7.85 10.15 30.47
CA GLY A 27 8.30 11.43 31.03
C GLY A 27 9.80 11.42 31.28
N LYS A 28 10.54 12.35 30.65
CA LYS A 28 11.93 12.64 30.98
C LYS A 28 12.03 13.28 32.37
N ARG A 29 12.86 12.68 33.22
CA ARG A 29 13.29 13.15 34.54
C ARG A 29 13.93 14.54 34.45
N LYS A 30 13.58 15.42 35.39
CA LYS A 30 14.44 16.51 35.87
C LYS A 30 14.53 16.39 37.39
N HIS A 31 15.76 16.30 37.89
CA HIS A 31 16.12 16.31 39.30
C HIS A 31 15.85 17.69 39.92
N THR A 32 15.15 17.73 41.05
CA THR A 32 15.50 18.57 42.22
C THR A 32 14.97 17.89 43.48
N SER A 33 15.76 17.97 44.55
CA SER A 33 15.54 17.44 45.88
C SER A 33 14.34 18.07 46.58
N ASP A 34 13.64 17.32 47.42
CA ASP A 34 13.67 17.53 48.88
C ASP A 34 12.93 16.39 49.58
N SER A 35 13.41 16.09 50.79
CA SER A 35 13.12 14.97 51.67
C SER A 35 11.72 15.00 52.29
N ASP A 36 11.09 13.83 52.45
CA ASP A 36 10.79 13.29 53.78
C ASP A 36 10.28 11.84 53.75
N SER A 37 10.59 11.16 54.84
CA SER A 37 10.56 9.72 55.16
C SER A 37 9.18 9.07 55.24
N ASP A 38 9.05 7.81 54.79
CA ASP A 38 9.00 6.63 55.70
C ASP A 38 8.77 5.29 54.97
N GLN A 39 9.42 4.24 55.48
CA GLN A 39 9.48 2.88 54.94
C GLN A 39 8.38 1.94 55.50
N PRO A 40 8.19 0.73 54.90
CA PRO A 40 6.94 -0.03 54.90
C PRO A 40 6.94 -1.25 55.85
N GLN A 41 5.74 -1.81 56.11
CA GLN A 41 5.61 -3.17 56.66
C GLN A 41 4.61 -4.07 55.91
N LYS A 42 4.99 -5.35 55.93
CA LYS A 42 4.55 -6.52 55.17
C LYS A 42 3.16 -7.05 55.56
N ARG A 43 2.54 -7.81 54.65
CA ARG A 43 1.52 -8.84 54.94
C ARG A 43 2.12 -10.25 54.84
N PRO A 44 1.63 -11.25 55.60
CA PRO A 44 1.82 -12.67 55.30
C PRO A 44 0.54 -13.38 54.80
N GLY A 45 0.73 -14.51 54.10
CA GLY A 45 -0.28 -15.50 53.64
C GLY A 45 -0.89 -16.33 54.79
N MET A 46 -1.61 -17.44 54.62
CA MET A 46 -1.84 -18.42 53.53
C MET A 46 -3.15 -19.22 53.85
N SER A 47 -3.71 -19.83 52.79
CA SER A 47 -4.64 -20.99 52.65
C SER A 47 -5.10 -21.86 53.85
N MET A 48 -6.36 -22.34 53.81
CA MET A 48 -6.80 -23.75 53.50
C MET A 48 -8.30 -23.99 53.84
N ALA A 49 -8.98 -24.83 53.04
CA ALA A 49 -10.40 -25.26 53.09
C ALA A 49 -10.65 -26.43 54.10
N PRO A 50 -11.76 -27.23 54.13
CA PRO A 50 -13.03 -27.26 53.34
C PRO A 50 -14.33 -27.70 54.12
N ALA A 51 -15.41 -28.01 53.35
CA ALA A 51 -16.58 -28.91 53.64
C ALA A 51 -17.75 -28.34 54.49
N ALA A 52 -19.05 -28.68 54.34
CA ALA A 52 -19.86 -29.52 53.44
C ALA A 52 -21.37 -29.24 53.70
N MET A 53 -22.23 -29.64 52.73
CA MET A 53 -23.66 -30.09 52.81
C MET A 53 -24.69 -29.38 53.70
N ASP A 54 -25.85 -28.97 53.15
CA ASP A 54 -27.08 -29.79 53.01
C ASP A 54 -28.26 -28.96 52.42
N GLY A 55 -29.20 -29.61 51.72
CA GLY A 55 -30.46 -29.03 51.21
C GLY A 55 -31.57 -28.98 52.29
N PRO A 56 -32.89 -28.99 51.97
CA PRO A 56 -33.55 -28.87 50.66
C PRO A 56 -34.84 -27.98 50.66
N GLN A 57 -35.43 -27.82 49.45
CA GLN A 57 -36.88 -27.81 49.10
C GLN A 57 -37.91 -26.94 49.85
N GLY A 58 -38.76 -26.25 49.07
CA GLY A 58 -40.09 -25.79 49.52
C GLY A 58 -40.80 -24.90 48.51
N ALA A 59 -41.92 -25.38 47.96
CA ALA A 59 -42.63 -24.85 46.81
C ALA A 59 -43.71 -23.79 47.12
N ALA A 60 -44.04 -23.01 46.08
CA ALA A 60 -45.35 -22.48 45.67
C ALA A 60 -46.24 -21.71 46.68
N ALA A 61 -46.62 -20.47 46.33
CA ALA A 61 -47.95 -20.15 45.78
C ALA A 61 -48.21 -18.62 45.71
N THR A 62 -48.95 -18.27 44.67
CA THR A 62 -49.50 -16.98 44.24
C THR A 62 -50.48 -16.32 45.22
N THR A 63 -50.49 -14.97 45.28
CA THR A 63 -51.73 -14.14 45.28
C THR A 63 -51.41 -12.65 45.06
N ALA A 64 -52.37 -11.94 44.47
CA ALA A 64 -52.27 -10.62 43.88
C ALA A 64 -52.48 -9.42 44.84
N ALA A 65 -51.88 -8.29 44.43
CA ALA A 65 -52.30 -6.88 44.57
C ALA A 65 -52.54 -6.26 45.96
N ALA A 66 -51.65 -5.32 46.36
CA ALA A 66 -51.99 -4.01 46.92
C ALA A 66 -50.72 -3.15 47.09
N GLY A 67 -50.78 -1.86 46.73
CA GLY A 67 -49.67 -0.93 46.88
C GLY A 67 -49.25 -0.70 48.33
N GLY A 68 -47.94 -0.60 48.57
CA GLY A 68 -47.37 -0.30 49.88
C GLY A 68 -45.87 -0.08 49.78
N ALA A 69 -45.37 0.96 50.46
CA ALA A 69 -43.99 1.43 50.49
C ALA A 69 -42.94 0.31 50.67
N ALA A 70 -41.75 0.49 50.07
CA ALA A 70 -40.62 -0.42 50.23
C ALA A 70 -40.24 -0.60 51.72
N PRO A 71 -39.90 -1.82 52.20
CA PRO A 71 -39.58 -2.03 53.60
C PRO A 71 -38.23 -1.39 53.95
N PHE A 72 -38.20 -0.63 55.05
CA PHE A 72 -37.02 0.02 55.63
C PHE A 72 -35.96 -0.95 56.21
N SER A 73 -35.86 -2.19 55.68
CA SER A 73 -34.98 -3.25 56.20
C SER A 73 -33.51 -3.14 55.76
N GLN A 74 -33.12 -2.07 55.06
CA GLN A 74 -31.76 -1.86 54.55
C GLN A 74 -30.89 -0.92 55.41
N PHE A 75 -31.42 -0.33 56.47
CA PHE A 75 -30.65 0.60 57.32
C PHE A 75 -30.12 -0.08 58.58
N SER A 76 -28.87 0.23 58.95
CA SER A 76 -28.33 -0.21 60.24
C SER A 76 -29.10 0.42 61.40
N GLU A 77 -29.21 -0.30 62.51
CA GLU A 77 -29.94 0.15 63.71
C GLU A 77 -29.39 1.48 64.26
N LYS A 78 -28.09 1.71 64.09
CA LYS A 78 -27.41 2.96 64.47
C LYS A 78 -27.83 4.14 63.58
N SER A 79 -27.96 3.90 62.27
CA SER A 79 -28.45 4.90 61.30
C SER A 79 -29.89 5.30 61.61
N PHE A 80 -30.74 4.34 61.97
CA PHE A 80 -32.13 4.60 62.32
C PHE A 80 -32.28 5.45 63.59
N ARG A 81 -31.47 5.16 64.62
CA ARG A 81 -31.45 5.94 65.88
C ARG A 81 -31.02 7.39 65.66
N MET A 82 -30.03 7.62 64.78
CA MET A 82 -29.58 8.95 64.39
C MET A 82 -30.64 9.72 63.60
N MET A 83 -31.30 9.07 62.63
CA MET A 83 -32.39 9.69 61.87
C MET A 83 -33.55 10.12 62.78
N LYS A 84 -33.90 9.29 63.76
CA LYS A 84 -34.95 9.61 64.75
C LYS A 84 -34.58 10.78 65.66
N GLN A 85 -33.31 10.89 66.08
CA GLN A 85 -32.80 12.03 66.84
C GLN A 85 -32.81 13.34 66.04
N MET A 86 -32.68 13.26 64.71
CA MET A 86 -32.76 14.40 63.79
C MET A 86 -34.20 14.74 63.34
N GLY A 87 -35.22 14.15 63.98
CA GLY A 87 -36.63 14.49 63.75
C GLY A 87 -37.34 13.70 62.64
N TYR A 88 -36.76 12.61 62.16
CA TYR A 88 -37.40 11.75 61.14
C TYR A 88 -38.70 11.08 61.66
N LYS A 89 -39.79 11.20 60.90
CA LYS A 89 -41.04 10.43 61.07
C LYS A 89 -41.34 9.68 59.76
N ALA A 90 -41.77 8.43 59.87
CA ALA A 90 -42.07 7.58 58.71
C ALA A 90 -43.13 8.24 57.80
N GLY A 91 -42.85 8.33 56.50
CA GLY A 91 -43.74 8.96 55.50
C GLY A 91 -43.65 10.49 55.42
N THR A 92 -42.69 11.13 56.11
CA THR A 92 -42.46 12.58 56.04
C THR A 92 -41.00 12.89 55.74
N GLY A 93 -40.74 14.04 55.14
CA GLY A 93 -39.40 14.46 54.77
C GLY A 93 -38.55 14.86 55.96
N LEU A 94 -37.23 14.65 55.86
CA LEU A 94 -36.29 14.98 56.94
C LEU A 94 -36.26 16.49 57.24
N GLY A 95 -36.54 16.89 58.49
CA GLY A 95 -36.49 18.29 58.95
C GLY A 95 -37.47 18.58 60.11
N LYS A 96 -37.24 19.66 60.87
CA LYS A 96 -37.97 19.98 62.12
C LYS A 96 -39.50 20.14 61.93
N THR A 97 -39.96 20.40 60.71
CA THR A 97 -41.37 20.59 60.31
C THR A 97 -41.82 19.60 59.22
N GLY A 98 -41.02 18.59 58.88
CA GLY A 98 -41.35 17.63 57.80
C GLY A 98 -41.08 18.14 56.38
N GLN A 99 -40.38 19.27 56.23
CA GLN A 99 -40.11 19.98 54.96
C GLN A 99 -39.13 19.29 54.00
N GLY A 100 -38.55 18.15 54.38
CA GLY A 100 -37.69 17.39 53.47
C GLY A 100 -38.50 16.76 52.33
N ARG A 101 -37.81 16.26 51.31
CA ARG A 101 -38.48 15.52 50.22
C ARG A 101 -38.85 14.11 50.72
N VAL A 102 -40.09 13.67 50.46
CA VAL A 102 -40.59 12.33 50.81
C VAL A 102 -40.31 11.33 49.71
N ASP A 103 -40.31 11.80 48.46
CA ASP A 103 -40.06 10.99 47.28
C ASP A 103 -38.56 10.66 47.16
N LEU A 104 -38.27 9.47 46.63
CA LEU A 104 -36.93 9.11 46.17
C LEU A 104 -36.41 10.23 45.27
N ILE A 105 -35.19 10.70 45.52
CA ILE A 105 -34.50 11.58 44.58
C ILE A 105 -34.41 10.79 43.28
N GLU A 106 -35.17 11.22 42.26
CA GLU A 106 -35.07 10.65 40.92
C GLU A 106 -33.59 10.61 40.54
N THR A 107 -33.11 9.42 40.22
CA THR A 107 -31.74 9.24 39.78
C THR A 107 -31.54 10.14 38.59
N SER A 108 -30.52 11.01 38.68
CA SER A 108 -30.21 11.99 37.66
C SER A 108 -30.21 11.34 36.27
N SER A 109 -31.11 11.78 35.40
CA SER A 109 -31.14 11.40 33.98
C SER A 109 -30.03 12.09 33.17
N GLN A 110 -29.00 12.62 33.84
CA GLN A 110 -27.86 13.34 33.26
C GLN A 110 -27.14 12.48 32.22
N LYS A 111 -27.05 13.03 31.01
CA LYS A 111 -26.23 12.52 29.92
C LYS A 111 -25.05 13.49 29.75
N GLY A 112 -23.83 13.07 30.05
CA GLY A 112 -22.60 13.84 29.80
C GLY A 112 -22.35 15.07 30.71
N ARG A 113 -21.46 15.96 30.26
CA ARG A 113 -21.09 17.25 30.91
C ARG A 113 -22.13 18.37 30.69
N SER A 114 -23.30 18.02 30.17
CA SER A 114 -24.39 18.97 29.92
C SER A 114 -24.83 19.60 31.24
N GLY A 115 -24.82 20.93 31.31
CA GLY A 115 -25.16 21.69 32.53
C GLY A 115 -26.52 21.31 33.12
N LEU A 116 -26.72 21.58 34.42
CA LEU A 116 -27.99 21.33 35.11
C LEU A 116 -29.16 21.96 34.32
N GLY A 117 -30.07 21.13 33.81
CA GLY A 117 -31.31 21.55 33.14
C GLY A 117 -31.44 21.27 31.64
N MET A 118 -30.40 20.75 30.95
CA MET A 118 -30.51 20.45 29.52
C MET A 118 -31.34 19.18 29.24
N LYS A 119 -32.50 19.33 28.58
CA LYS A 119 -33.36 18.22 28.14
C LYS A 119 -32.99 17.81 26.70
N LEU A 120 -32.49 16.59 26.51
CA LEU A 120 -32.16 15.99 25.20
C LEU A 120 -33.41 15.43 24.49
N ASN A 121 -34.41 16.28 24.26
CA ASN A 121 -35.71 15.88 23.69
C ASN A 121 -35.57 15.35 22.25
N GLU A 122 -34.72 15.97 21.43
CA GLU A 122 -34.49 15.58 20.03
C GLU A 122 -33.87 14.18 19.93
N LEU A 123 -32.85 13.89 20.75
CA LEU A 123 -32.24 12.56 20.83
C LEU A 123 -33.23 11.48 21.24
N ASN A 124 -34.10 11.77 22.21
CA ASN A 124 -35.10 10.81 22.67
C ASN A 124 -36.12 10.51 21.57
N THR A 125 -36.54 11.53 20.82
CA THR A 125 -37.47 11.40 19.69
C THR A 125 -36.85 10.56 18.58
N ALA A 126 -35.61 10.84 18.19
CA ALA A 126 -34.89 10.06 17.18
C ALA A 126 -34.69 8.59 17.61
N ALA A 127 -34.40 8.36 18.89
CA ALA A 127 -34.26 7.01 19.44
C ALA A 127 -35.57 6.19 19.40
N GLU A 128 -36.74 6.83 19.46
CA GLU A 128 -38.06 6.16 19.38
C GLU A 128 -38.44 5.76 17.97
N GLN A 129 -37.85 6.41 16.96
CA GLN A 129 -38.05 6.10 15.55
C GLN A 129 -37.21 4.92 15.07
N TRP A 130 -36.27 4.43 15.88
CA TRP A 130 -35.44 3.29 15.50
C TRP A 130 -36.23 1.98 15.59
N ASP A 131 -36.37 1.30 14.45
CA ASP A 131 -36.83 -0.09 14.37
C ASP A 131 -35.69 -1.03 13.98
N GLY A 132 -35.34 -1.95 14.89
CA GLY A 132 -34.31 -2.97 14.64
C GLY A 132 -34.71 -4.03 13.61
N ALA A 133 -35.99 -4.21 13.32
CA ALA A 133 -36.49 -5.19 12.35
C ALA A 133 -36.25 -4.76 10.89
N GLU A 134 -36.07 -3.46 10.65
CA GLU A 134 -35.81 -2.91 9.30
C GLU A 134 -34.35 -3.09 8.85
N GLU A 135 -33.42 -3.34 9.78
CA GLU A 135 -32.00 -3.46 9.45
C GLU A 135 -31.67 -4.80 8.76
N ARG A 136 -31.31 -4.73 7.47
CA ARG A 136 -30.89 -5.88 6.68
C ARG A 136 -29.39 -5.82 6.38
N LEU A 137 -28.62 -6.73 6.98
CA LEU A 137 -27.19 -6.87 6.68
C LEU A 137 -27.00 -7.66 5.38
N GLN A 138 -26.44 -7.01 4.36
CA GLN A 138 -26.10 -7.66 3.09
C GLN A 138 -24.61 -7.97 3.04
N ILE A 139 -24.26 -9.26 3.04
CA ILE A 139 -22.89 -9.77 2.91
C ILE A 139 -22.93 -11.01 2.00
N PRO A 140 -22.40 -10.95 0.76
CA PRO A 140 -21.73 -9.80 0.15
C PRO A 140 -22.68 -8.63 -0.14
N GLU A 141 -22.11 -7.44 -0.26
CA GLU A 141 -22.79 -6.23 -0.70
C GLU A 141 -23.30 -6.35 -2.15
N VAL A 142 -24.43 -5.72 -2.44
CA VAL A 142 -24.93 -5.61 -3.82
C VAL A 142 -24.17 -4.50 -4.54
N CYS A 143 -23.64 -4.83 -5.72
CA CYS A 143 -22.97 -3.89 -6.61
C CYS A 143 -23.83 -3.62 -7.84
N ASN A 144 -24.19 -2.35 -8.05
CA ASN A 144 -24.96 -1.90 -9.19
C ASN A 144 -24.05 -1.11 -10.15
N TRP A 145 -23.72 -1.71 -11.28
CA TRP A 145 -22.96 -1.07 -12.35
C TRP A 145 -23.86 -0.29 -13.30
N LEU A 146 -23.50 0.96 -13.57
CA LEU A 146 -24.01 1.74 -14.68
C LEU A 146 -23.09 1.54 -15.89
N VAL A 147 -23.63 1.00 -16.97
CA VAL A 147 -22.90 0.77 -18.23
C VAL A 147 -22.98 2.00 -19.10
N ASN A 148 -21.83 2.48 -19.58
CA ASN A 148 -21.73 3.59 -20.52
C ASN A 148 -22.09 3.13 -21.93
N VAL A 149 -23.30 3.45 -22.36
CA VAL A 149 -23.83 3.12 -23.69
C VAL A 149 -23.08 3.81 -24.83
N HIS A 150 -22.29 4.86 -24.53
CA HIS A 150 -21.49 5.59 -25.52
C HIS A 150 -20.06 5.02 -25.66
N ALA A 151 -19.67 4.05 -24.83
CA ALA A 151 -18.30 3.56 -24.76
C ALA A 151 -17.81 2.74 -25.98
N GLU A 152 -18.72 2.30 -26.85
CA GLU A 152 -18.34 1.50 -28.05
C GLU A 152 -17.48 2.31 -29.03
N ALA A 153 -17.70 3.63 -29.11
CA ALA A 153 -16.92 4.51 -29.97
C ALA A 153 -15.46 4.71 -29.50
N GLY A 154 -15.09 4.21 -28.32
CA GLY A 154 -13.75 4.37 -27.75
C GLY A 154 -13.40 5.80 -27.34
N SER A 155 -14.39 6.71 -27.37
CA SER A 155 -14.27 8.11 -26.96
C SER A 155 -15.52 8.54 -26.18
N PRO A 156 -15.41 9.58 -25.34
CA PRO A 156 -16.56 10.12 -24.63
C PRO A 156 -17.65 10.66 -25.55
N GLY A 157 -17.34 11.09 -26.79
CA GLY A 157 -18.33 11.66 -27.71
C GLY A 157 -18.90 13.01 -27.27
N ILE A 158 -18.07 13.87 -26.66
CA ILE A 158 -18.41 15.22 -26.21
C ILE A 158 -17.39 16.18 -26.82
N THR A 159 -17.84 17.32 -27.38
CA THR A 159 -16.95 18.33 -27.95
C THR A 159 -16.54 19.39 -26.91
N ARG A 160 -15.52 20.20 -27.23
CA ARG A 160 -15.07 21.27 -26.35
C ARG A 160 -16.15 22.33 -26.15
N GLU A 161 -16.83 22.68 -27.23
CA GLU A 161 -17.90 23.69 -27.26
C GLU A 161 -19.07 23.26 -26.38
N GLN A 162 -19.41 21.96 -26.37
CA GLN A 162 -20.43 21.42 -25.48
C GLN A 162 -20.02 21.55 -24.01
N LEU A 163 -18.80 21.13 -23.66
CA LEU A 163 -18.29 21.22 -22.29
C LEU A 163 -18.29 22.68 -21.79
N ASP A 164 -17.78 23.61 -22.60
CA ASP A 164 -17.71 25.02 -22.23
C ASP A 164 -19.12 25.66 -22.11
N ALA A 165 -20.09 25.22 -22.93
CA ALA A 165 -21.47 25.68 -22.85
C ALA A 165 -22.24 25.16 -21.63
N TRP A 166 -21.77 24.08 -21.00
CA TRP A 166 -22.43 23.48 -19.83
C TRP A 166 -22.03 24.12 -18.50
N ILE A 167 -20.86 24.76 -18.44
CA ILE A 167 -20.36 25.35 -17.19
C ILE A 167 -21.31 26.48 -16.75
N ARG A 168 -21.68 26.44 -15.46
CA ARG A 168 -22.37 27.54 -14.79
C ARG A 168 -21.52 28.06 -13.64
N VAL A 169 -21.13 29.32 -13.74
CA VAL A 169 -20.44 30.06 -12.67
C VAL A 169 -21.42 31.00 -11.98
N GLY A 170 -21.33 31.11 -10.65
CA GLY A 170 -22.22 31.95 -9.86
C GLY A 170 -21.64 32.32 -8.49
N PRO A 171 -22.42 32.98 -7.62
CA PRO A 171 -22.00 33.25 -6.25
C PRO A 171 -21.82 31.94 -5.48
N ARG A 172 -20.89 31.93 -4.52
CA ARG A 172 -20.61 30.73 -3.72
C ARG A 172 -21.83 30.35 -2.89
N LYS A 173 -22.28 29.11 -3.00
CA LYS A 173 -23.37 28.51 -2.23
C LYS A 173 -22.79 27.50 -1.24
N LEU A 174 -23.14 27.64 0.04
CA LEU A 174 -22.63 26.80 1.15
C LEU A 174 -23.77 26.12 1.93
N LEU A 175 -24.97 26.08 1.36
CA LEU A 175 -26.12 25.42 1.98
C LEU A 175 -26.54 24.26 1.07
N ILE A 176 -26.80 23.12 1.68
CA ILE A 176 -27.21 21.88 0.99
C ILE A 176 -28.72 21.58 1.10
N ASP A 177 -29.47 22.36 1.87
CA ASP A 177 -30.86 22.07 2.26
C ASP A 177 -31.87 22.05 1.10
N ASP A 178 -31.60 22.77 0.02
CA ASP A 178 -32.41 22.80 -1.20
C ASP A 178 -31.86 21.90 -2.33
N GLU A 179 -30.78 21.16 -2.13
CA GLU A 179 -30.13 20.31 -3.15
C GLU A 179 -30.81 18.95 -3.35
N HIS A 180 -32.13 18.94 -3.56
CA HIS A 180 -32.94 17.73 -3.72
C HIS A 180 -33.16 17.31 -5.18
N ARG A 181 -32.33 17.78 -6.12
CA ARG A 181 -32.51 17.52 -7.56
C ARG A 181 -32.26 16.05 -7.93
N TYR A 182 -31.41 15.38 -7.17
CA TYR A 182 -30.98 13.99 -7.39
C TYR A 182 -31.24 13.08 -6.18
N CYS A 183 -32.22 13.43 -5.36
CA CYS A 183 -32.73 12.61 -4.26
C CYS A 183 -34.18 12.99 -3.94
N GLU A 184 -34.88 12.17 -3.17
CA GLU A 184 -36.18 12.54 -2.65
C GLU A 184 -36.03 13.64 -1.59
N PRO A 185 -36.84 14.73 -1.63
CA PRO A 185 -36.75 15.82 -0.67
C PRO A 185 -36.82 15.36 0.80
N ASP A 186 -37.68 14.39 1.09
CA ASP A 186 -37.85 13.84 2.43
C ASP A 186 -36.60 13.09 2.93
N VAL A 187 -35.86 12.44 2.03
CA VAL A 187 -34.62 11.74 2.37
C VAL A 187 -33.54 12.75 2.76
N LEU A 188 -33.36 13.81 1.97
CA LEU A 188 -32.41 14.88 2.28
C LEU A 188 -32.74 15.54 3.63
N ALA A 189 -33.99 15.96 3.81
CA ALA A 189 -34.44 16.59 5.05
C ALA A 189 -34.20 15.70 6.29
N GLN A 190 -34.50 14.39 6.19
CA GLN A 190 -34.28 13.45 7.28
C GLN A 190 -32.81 13.18 7.57
N ILE A 191 -31.94 13.11 6.55
CA ILE A 191 -30.48 12.98 6.77
C ILE A 191 -29.97 14.18 7.55
N LEU A 192 -30.31 15.40 7.11
CA LEU A 192 -29.85 16.64 7.75
C LEU A 192 -30.36 16.72 9.19
N ALA A 193 -31.65 16.47 9.42
CA ALA A 193 -32.24 16.43 10.76
C ALA A 193 -31.56 15.39 11.65
N SER A 194 -31.34 14.17 11.14
CA SER A 194 -30.72 13.08 11.90
C SER A 194 -29.26 13.34 12.24
N LYS A 195 -28.50 14.03 11.38
CA LYS A 195 -27.12 14.45 11.67
C LYS A 195 -27.10 15.50 12.80
N SER A 196 -27.99 16.49 12.75
CA SER A 196 -28.06 17.59 13.72
C SER A 196 -28.40 17.15 15.15
N VAL A 197 -29.10 16.02 15.34
CA VAL A 197 -29.39 15.43 16.67
C VAL A 197 -28.13 15.25 17.53
N PHE A 198 -26.97 15.05 16.91
CA PHE A 198 -25.72 14.79 17.60
C PHE A 198 -24.91 16.04 17.97
N ASN A 199 -25.31 17.23 17.49
CA ASN A 199 -24.56 18.48 17.71
C ASN A 199 -24.40 18.83 19.20
N ASN A 200 -25.38 18.43 20.03
CA ASN A 200 -25.39 18.70 21.47
C ASN A 200 -24.90 17.51 22.31
N LEU A 201 -24.37 16.44 21.69
CA LEU A 201 -23.93 15.24 22.37
C LEU A 201 -22.41 15.26 22.58
N GLY A 202 -21.94 14.75 23.73
CA GLY A 202 -20.50 14.59 23.95
C GLY A 202 -19.89 13.59 22.96
N ALA A 203 -18.76 13.96 22.33
CA ALA A 203 -18.08 13.15 21.32
C ALA A 203 -17.80 11.70 21.79
N ASP A 204 -17.44 11.52 23.06
CA ASP A 204 -17.18 10.19 23.65
C ASP A 204 -18.41 9.29 23.72
N ASP A 205 -19.58 9.85 24.05
CA ASP A 205 -20.82 9.07 24.15
C ASP A 205 -21.30 8.64 22.75
N MET A 206 -21.19 9.54 21.76
CA MET A 206 -21.46 9.22 20.36
C MET A 206 -20.51 8.13 19.86
N ARG A 207 -19.21 8.25 20.15
CA ARG A 207 -18.19 7.27 19.74
C ARG A 207 -18.46 5.88 20.32
N LYS A 208 -18.80 5.78 21.60
CA LYS A 208 -19.14 4.50 22.26
C LYS A 208 -20.41 3.89 21.67
N ALA A 209 -21.48 4.68 21.50
CA ALA A 209 -22.72 4.21 20.91
C ALA A 209 -22.53 3.73 19.47
N ARG A 210 -21.77 4.46 18.67
CA ARG A 210 -21.39 4.08 17.29
C ARG A 210 -20.63 2.76 17.25
N SER A 211 -19.63 2.57 18.13
CA SER A 211 -18.88 1.31 18.16
C SER A 211 -19.73 0.11 18.61
N LYS A 212 -20.69 0.31 19.51
CA LYS A 212 -21.61 -0.74 19.96
C LYS A 212 -22.71 -1.08 18.95
N SER A 213 -23.16 -0.10 18.17
CA SER A 213 -24.27 -0.26 17.20
C SER A 213 -23.82 -0.76 15.84
N ASN A 214 -22.59 -0.47 15.41
CA ASN A 214 -22.09 -0.87 14.10
C ASN A 214 -21.76 -2.38 14.04
N PRO A 215 -22.44 -3.19 13.20
CA PRO A 215 -22.18 -4.63 13.06
C PRO A 215 -20.76 -4.96 12.58
N PHE A 216 -20.10 -4.03 11.88
CA PHE A 216 -18.78 -4.26 11.28
C PHE A 216 -17.60 -3.74 12.13
N GLU A 217 -17.85 -3.16 13.32
CA GLU A 217 -16.82 -2.43 14.06
C GLU A 217 -15.66 -3.32 14.55
N LEU A 218 -15.90 -4.61 14.84
CA LEU A 218 -14.85 -5.53 15.32
C LEU A 218 -13.77 -5.87 14.28
N ILE A 219 -14.01 -5.57 12.99
CA ILE A 219 -13.00 -5.76 11.95
C ILE A 219 -11.82 -4.77 12.13
N LYS A 220 -12.13 -3.54 12.56
CA LYS A 220 -11.16 -2.46 12.79
C LYS A 220 -10.20 -2.30 11.60
N SER A 221 -8.88 -2.24 11.85
CA SER A 221 -7.84 -2.19 10.82
C SER A 221 -7.25 -3.56 10.50
N ASN A 222 -7.71 -4.63 11.16
CA ASN A 222 -7.13 -5.97 11.07
C ASN A 222 -5.59 -5.95 11.25
N ILE A 223 -4.83 -6.38 10.23
CA ILE A 223 -3.35 -6.40 10.23
C ILE A 223 -2.71 -5.11 9.71
N PHE A 224 -3.49 -4.11 9.31
CA PHE A 224 -3.02 -2.91 8.61
C PHE A 224 -2.87 -1.69 9.53
N ILE A 225 -2.22 -0.65 9.01
CA ILE A 225 -1.97 0.65 9.67
C ILE A 225 -3.27 1.34 10.10
N ASN A 226 -4.31 1.26 9.27
CA ASN A 226 -5.59 1.88 9.54
C ASN A 226 -6.74 1.13 8.85
N ARG A 227 -7.97 1.59 9.08
CA ARG A 227 -9.18 0.96 8.52
C ARG A 227 -9.35 1.18 7.02
N ALA A 228 -8.67 2.16 6.43
CA ALA A 228 -8.77 2.43 4.99
C ALA A 228 -8.26 1.22 4.18
N ALA A 229 -7.20 0.55 4.63
CA ALA A 229 -6.74 -0.71 4.03
C ALA A 229 -7.83 -1.79 3.95
N VAL A 230 -8.63 -1.90 5.02
CA VAL A 230 -9.77 -2.84 5.07
C VAL A 230 -10.87 -2.43 4.10
N LYS A 231 -11.08 -1.13 3.87
CA LYS A 231 -12.03 -0.66 2.84
C LYS A 231 -11.61 -1.07 1.44
N MET A 232 -10.31 -0.98 1.11
CA MET A 232 -9.82 -1.52 -0.16
C MET A 232 -9.95 -3.02 -0.25
N ALA A 233 -9.66 -3.76 0.82
CA ALA A 233 -9.85 -5.22 0.83
C ALA A 233 -11.32 -5.61 0.58
N ASN A 234 -12.24 -4.89 1.23
CA ASN A 234 -13.66 -5.08 1.06
C ASN A 234 -14.11 -4.76 -0.38
N MET A 235 -13.72 -3.60 -0.92
CA MET A 235 -14.08 -3.21 -2.28
C MET A 235 -13.48 -4.15 -3.32
N ASP A 236 -12.19 -4.49 -3.20
CA ASP A 236 -11.53 -5.42 -4.11
C ASP A 236 -12.27 -6.77 -4.13
N SER A 237 -12.66 -7.30 -2.97
CA SER A 237 -13.47 -8.52 -2.90
C SER A 237 -14.88 -8.34 -3.48
N MET A 238 -15.55 -7.21 -3.24
CA MET A 238 -16.88 -6.90 -3.78
C MET A 238 -16.89 -6.87 -5.31
N PHE A 239 -15.77 -6.47 -5.94
CA PHE A 239 -15.62 -6.42 -7.38
C PHE A 239 -14.84 -7.62 -7.96
N GLY A 240 -14.91 -8.79 -7.31
CA GLY A 240 -14.30 -10.01 -7.84
C GLY A 240 -12.76 -9.96 -7.95
N PHE A 241 -12.12 -9.17 -7.09
CA PHE A 241 -10.67 -8.92 -7.05
C PHE A 241 -10.12 -8.17 -8.28
N MET A 242 -10.97 -7.47 -9.06
CA MET A 242 -10.51 -6.76 -10.25
C MET A 242 -9.52 -5.62 -9.95
N LEU A 243 -9.52 -5.06 -8.73
CA LEU A 243 -8.62 -3.95 -8.40
C LEU A 243 -7.18 -4.45 -8.25
N THR A 244 -6.96 -5.65 -7.70
CA THR A 244 -5.62 -6.24 -7.57
C THR A 244 -5.27 -7.25 -8.67
N SER A 245 -6.28 -7.79 -9.37
CA SER A 245 -6.13 -8.75 -10.47
C SER A 245 -6.95 -8.29 -11.68
N PRO A 246 -6.57 -7.16 -12.31
CA PRO A 246 -7.37 -6.56 -13.36
C PRO A 246 -7.36 -7.43 -14.62
N VAL A 247 -8.51 -7.49 -15.27
CA VAL A 247 -8.73 -8.20 -16.53
C VAL A 247 -9.26 -7.24 -17.59
N ASP A 248 -8.97 -7.52 -18.85
CA ASP A 248 -9.60 -6.85 -19.97
C ASP A 248 -11.08 -7.26 -20.11
N ARG A 249 -11.75 -6.68 -21.11
CA ARG A 249 -13.16 -6.95 -21.40
C ARG A 249 -13.46 -8.42 -21.77
N HIS A 250 -12.45 -9.19 -22.14
CA HIS A 250 -12.54 -10.60 -22.52
C HIS A 250 -12.13 -11.54 -21.38
N GLY A 251 -11.89 -10.98 -20.19
CA GLY A 251 -11.46 -11.73 -19.01
C GLY A 251 -9.99 -12.14 -19.02
N GLN A 252 -9.17 -11.59 -19.94
CA GLN A 252 -7.74 -11.87 -19.96
C GLN A 252 -7.00 -10.96 -18.98
N PRO A 253 -6.00 -11.46 -18.23
CA PRO A 253 -5.22 -10.63 -17.31
C PRO A 253 -4.56 -9.43 -18.01
N LEU A 254 -4.74 -8.23 -17.46
CA LEU A 254 -4.03 -7.03 -17.97
C LEU A 254 -2.55 -7.05 -17.61
N VAL A 255 -2.16 -7.76 -16.55
CA VAL A 255 -0.77 -7.91 -16.11
C VAL A 255 -0.25 -9.26 -16.59
N ARG A 256 0.73 -9.25 -17.50
CA ARG A 256 1.40 -10.45 -17.98
C ARG A 256 2.41 -10.95 -16.93
N GLU A 257 2.84 -12.20 -17.06
CA GLU A 257 3.67 -12.90 -16.07
C GLU A 257 4.98 -12.17 -15.68
N HIS A 258 5.61 -11.48 -16.63
CA HIS A 258 6.87 -10.76 -16.41
C HIS A 258 6.70 -9.24 -16.28
N ASP A 259 5.44 -8.76 -16.29
CA ASP A 259 5.11 -7.35 -16.10
C ASP A 259 4.82 -7.05 -14.62
N LEU A 260 4.79 -5.76 -14.29
CA LEU A 260 4.44 -5.29 -12.96
C LEU A 260 3.01 -4.75 -12.93
N PHE A 261 2.34 -4.96 -11.80
CA PHE A 261 1.10 -4.26 -11.51
C PHE A 261 1.40 -2.84 -11.02
N TYR A 262 1.28 -1.86 -11.91
CA TYR A 262 1.39 -0.44 -11.57
C TYR A 262 0.11 0.11 -10.95
N PHE A 263 0.22 0.83 -9.83
CA PHE A 263 -0.88 1.56 -9.22
C PHE A 263 -0.47 2.94 -8.71
N ALA A 264 -1.44 3.84 -8.50
CA ALA A 264 -1.25 5.13 -7.85
C ALA A 264 -2.20 5.30 -6.66
N ASP A 265 -1.75 6.00 -5.62
CA ASP A 265 -2.52 6.30 -4.41
C ASP A 265 -2.41 7.80 -4.09
N VAL A 266 -3.51 8.52 -4.26
CA VAL A 266 -3.55 9.99 -4.26
C VAL A 266 -4.42 10.51 -3.11
N CYS A 267 -3.95 11.56 -2.44
CA CYS A 267 -4.55 12.11 -1.22
C CYS A 267 -4.72 11.05 -0.12
N ALA A 268 -3.70 10.20 0.05
CA ALA A 268 -3.84 8.91 0.72
C ALA A 268 -2.98 8.72 1.97
N GLY A 269 -2.34 9.76 2.50
CA GLY A 269 -1.63 9.64 3.78
C GLY A 269 -2.54 9.12 4.89
N PRO A 270 -2.12 8.13 5.71
CA PRO A 270 -0.76 7.59 5.85
C PRO A 270 -0.41 6.40 4.92
N GLY A 271 -1.29 6.00 4.00
CA GLY A 271 -1.02 4.97 2.99
C GLY A 271 -1.77 3.64 3.16
N GLY A 272 -2.92 3.63 3.82
CA GLY A 272 -3.66 2.38 4.09
C GLY A 272 -4.08 1.61 2.83
N PHE A 273 -4.53 2.33 1.79
CA PHE A 273 -4.89 1.72 0.50
C PHE A 273 -3.68 1.05 -0.17
N SER A 274 -2.55 1.77 -0.22
CA SER A 274 -1.27 1.23 -0.67
C SER A 274 -0.80 0.00 0.13
N GLU A 275 -0.91 0.01 1.47
CA GLU A 275 -0.50 -1.14 2.28
C GLU A 275 -1.30 -2.41 1.92
N TYR A 276 -2.61 -2.29 1.67
CA TYR A 276 -3.42 -3.42 1.21
C TYR A 276 -2.94 -3.97 -0.15
N VAL A 277 -2.75 -3.08 -1.14
CA VAL A 277 -2.32 -3.48 -2.48
C VAL A 277 -0.95 -4.15 -2.43
N LEU A 278 -0.01 -3.57 -1.69
CA LEU A 278 1.34 -4.11 -1.52
C LEU A 278 1.35 -5.41 -0.71
N TRP A 279 0.44 -5.59 0.25
CA TRP A 279 0.30 -6.87 0.94
C TRP A 279 -0.24 -7.97 0.01
N ARG A 280 -1.25 -7.64 -0.80
CA ARG A 280 -1.87 -8.60 -1.74
C ARG A 280 -0.95 -8.96 -2.90
N LYS A 281 -0.27 -7.97 -3.47
CA LYS A 281 0.59 -8.13 -4.67
C LYS A 281 2.06 -8.36 -4.34
N ARG A 282 2.49 -8.05 -3.12
CA ARG A 282 3.91 -8.09 -2.71
C ARG A 282 4.74 -7.21 -3.66
N TRP A 283 5.96 -7.64 -3.96
CA TRP A 283 6.87 -6.95 -4.85
C TRP A 283 6.46 -6.98 -6.34
N TYR A 284 5.41 -7.71 -6.72
CA TYR A 284 4.88 -7.70 -8.09
C TYR A 284 4.12 -6.41 -8.44
N ALA A 285 3.97 -5.49 -7.48
CA ALA A 285 3.39 -4.18 -7.70
C ALA A 285 4.45 -3.07 -7.60
N LYS A 286 4.25 -1.99 -8.37
CA LYS A 286 4.97 -0.72 -8.23
C LYS A 286 3.93 0.37 -7.99
N GLY A 287 4.04 1.04 -6.86
CA GLY A 287 3.10 2.09 -6.45
C GLY A 287 3.69 3.49 -6.51
N PHE A 288 2.84 4.46 -6.83
CA PHE A 288 3.19 5.88 -6.84
C PHE A 288 2.27 6.65 -5.90
N GLY A 289 2.84 7.41 -4.96
CA GLY A 289 2.09 8.14 -3.95
C GLY A 289 2.10 9.64 -4.20
N PHE A 290 0.96 10.31 -3.99
CA PHE A 290 0.87 11.77 -4.00
C PHE A 290 -0.08 12.26 -2.90
N THR A 291 0.44 12.92 -1.87
CA THR A 291 -0.34 13.41 -0.73
C THR A 291 0.32 14.64 -0.12
N LEU A 292 -0.42 15.43 0.66
CA LEU A 292 0.13 16.57 1.40
C LEU A 292 1.25 16.14 2.34
N LYS A 293 2.33 16.92 2.42
CA LYS A 293 3.42 16.70 3.40
C LYS A 293 2.98 17.00 4.84
N GLY A 294 3.81 16.59 5.79
CA GLY A 294 3.64 16.90 7.22
C GLY A 294 2.72 15.91 7.91
N ALA A 295 1.68 16.38 8.59
CA ALA A 295 0.77 15.53 9.36
C ALA A 295 -0.03 14.53 8.49
N TYR A 296 -0.14 14.81 7.19
CA TYR A 296 -0.92 14.03 6.21
C TYR A 296 -0.04 13.23 5.25
N ASP A 297 1.23 13.04 5.60
CA ASP A 297 2.20 12.34 4.77
C ASP A 297 2.06 10.81 4.88
N PHE A 298 2.65 10.09 3.93
CA PHE A 298 2.78 8.64 4.00
C PHE A 298 3.64 8.21 5.20
N ARG A 299 3.19 7.18 5.91
CA ARG A 299 3.95 6.57 7.01
C ARG A 299 4.41 5.18 6.60
N LEU A 300 5.36 5.14 5.66
CA LEU A 300 5.84 3.89 5.06
C LEU A 300 6.55 2.98 6.08
N ASP A 301 7.28 3.58 7.04
CA ASP A 301 7.94 2.83 8.12
C ASP A 301 6.95 2.16 9.08
N ASP A 302 5.69 2.63 9.09
CA ASP A 302 4.61 2.06 9.89
C ASP A 302 3.91 0.89 9.17
N PHE A 303 4.24 0.59 7.91
CA PHE A 303 3.64 -0.54 7.20
C PHE A 303 4.09 -1.85 7.86
N SER A 304 3.10 -2.65 8.25
CA SER A 304 3.34 -3.92 8.95
C SER A 304 3.00 -5.15 8.11
N ALA A 305 2.16 -4.98 7.08
CA ALA A 305 1.72 -6.07 6.21
C ALA A 305 2.29 -5.97 4.78
N GLY A 306 2.36 -4.76 4.20
CA GLY A 306 2.84 -4.54 2.84
C GLY A 306 4.36 -4.30 2.76
N SER A 307 4.95 -4.46 1.56
CA SER A 307 6.36 -4.14 1.26
C SER A 307 6.48 -2.72 0.69
N PRO A 308 6.75 -1.69 1.51
CA PRO A 308 6.78 -0.30 1.08
C PRO A 308 7.94 0.03 0.13
N GLU A 309 8.93 -0.85 -0.01
CA GLU A 309 10.13 -0.60 -0.84
C GLU A 309 9.79 -0.44 -2.33
N THR A 310 8.65 -0.99 -2.76
CA THR A 310 8.12 -0.86 -4.14
C THR A 310 7.12 0.31 -4.30
N PHE A 311 7.00 1.16 -3.28
CA PHE A 311 6.18 2.38 -3.30
C PHE A 311 7.08 3.63 -3.35
N ASP A 312 6.72 4.61 -4.19
CA ASP A 312 7.49 5.84 -4.34
C ASP A 312 6.60 7.09 -4.21
N PRO A 313 6.70 7.82 -3.08
CA PRO A 313 6.05 9.11 -2.90
C PRO A 313 6.72 10.23 -3.74
N HIS A 314 5.89 11.02 -4.40
CA HIS A 314 6.27 12.22 -5.15
C HIS A 314 5.33 13.37 -4.77
N TYR A 315 5.87 14.57 -4.56
CA TYR A 315 5.12 15.69 -3.96
C TYR A 315 4.92 16.87 -4.92
N GLY A 316 5.17 16.66 -6.21
CA GLY A 316 5.13 17.72 -7.22
C GLY A 316 6.36 18.64 -7.14
N PRO A 317 6.54 19.54 -8.12
CA PRO A 317 7.71 20.41 -8.18
C PRO A 317 7.78 21.42 -7.03
N LYS A 318 6.66 21.69 -6.34
CA LYS A 318 6.61 22.53 -5.14
C LYS A 318 6.92 21.77 -3.86
N GLU A 319 7.06 20.45 -3.94
CA GLU A 319 7.45 19.60 -2.81
C GLU A 319 6.50 19.71 -1.60
N ASP A 320 5.21 20.00 -1.82
CA ASP A 320 4.18 20.13 -0.77
C ASP A 320 3.06 19.08 -0.88
N GLY A 321 2.91 18.45 -2.06
CA GLY A 321 1.88 17.46 -2.35
C GLY A 321 0.46 18.04 -2.44
N ASN A 322 0.32 19.34 -2.68
CA ASN A 322 -1.00 19.97 -2.82
C ASN A 322 -1.65 19.62 -4.15
N VAL A 323 -2.70 18.81 -4.12
CA VAL A 323 -3.44 18.34 -5.30
C VAL A 323 -4.27 19.43 -5.99
N PHE A 324 -4.54 20.55 -5.31
CA PHE A 324 -5.25 21.66 -5.94
C PHE A 324 -4.37 22.44 -6.91
N ASP A 325 -3.06 22.38 -6.71
CA ASP A 325 -2.08 23.12 -7.50
C ASP A 325 -1.87 22.48 -8.88
N PRO A 326 -2.19 23.19 -9.98
CA PRO A 326 -1.99 22.65 -11.33
C PRO A 326 -0.54 22.23 -11.61
N ALA A 327 0.46 22.93 -11.06
CA ALA A 327 1.86 22.58 -11.28
C ALA A 327 2.22 21.23 -10.64
N ASN A 328 1.63 20.91 -9.49
CA ASN A 328 1.83 19.62 -8.83
C ASN A 328 1.14 18.47 -9.55
N ILE A 329 -0.08 18.68 -10.06
CA ILE A 329 -0.77 17.69 -10.90
C ILE A 329 0.09 17.34 -12.13
N VAL A 330 0.60 18.35 -12.84
CA VAL A 330 1.45 18.15 -14.02
C VAL A 330 2.74 17.40 -13.66
N GLY A 331 3.47 17.86 -12.64
CA GLY A 331 4.72 17.21 -12.25
C GLY A 331 4.54 15.76 -11.76
N PHE A 332 3.44 15.45 -11.05
CA PHE A 332 3.13 14.06 -10.68
C PHE A 332 2.74 13.21 -11.90
N THR A 333 1.98 13.79 -12.84
CA THR A 333 1.60 13.12 -14.09
C THR A 333 2.83 12.74 -14.91
N GLU A 334 3.75 13.69 -15.15
CA GLU A 334 5.01 13.45 -15.86
C GLU A 334 5.85 12.38 -15.16
N TYR A 335 5.93 12.43 -13.83
CA TYR A 335 6.66 11.46 -13.03
C TYR A 335 6.10 10.03 -13.17
N VAL A 336 4.78 9.85 -13.18
CA VAL A 336 4.17 8.52 -13.37
C VAL A 336 4.31 8.03 -14.81
N MET A 337 4.07 8.91 -15.78
CA MET A 337 4.10 8.56 -17.21
C MET A 337 5.52 8.28 -17.73
N THR A 338 6.56 8.83 -17.12
CA THR A 338 7.96 8.48 -17.45
C THR A 338 8.39 7.12 -16.90
N GLN A 339 7.69 6.58 -15.90
CA GLN A 339 8.00 5.29 -15.27
C GLN A 339 7.10 4.14 -15.72
N THR A 340 6.05 4.45 -16.49
CA THR A 340 5.07 3.49 -16.98
C THR A 340 4.95 3.63 -18.49
N GLU A 341 4.71 2.52 -19.19
CA GLU A 341 4.61 2.58 -20.65
C GLU A 341 3.33 3.30 -21.11
N THR A 342 2.23 3.11 -20.37
CA THR A 342 0.89 3.60 -20.77
C THR A 342 0.07 4.17 -19.61
N GLY A 343 0.68 4.39 -18.44
CA GLY A 343 -0.02 4.76 -17.20
C GLY A 343 -0.23 3.59 -16.24
N VAL A 344 -0.89 3.83 -15.11
CA VAL A 344 -1.14 2.83 -14.05
C VAL A 344 -2.39 2.00 -14.34
N HIS A 345 -2.42 0.75 -13.85
CA HIS A 345 -3.59 -0.13 -13.97
C HIS A 345 -4.73 0.29 -13.06
N LEU A 346 -4.38 0.82 -11.87
CA LEU A 346 -5.33 1.26 -10.86
C LEU A 346 -4.86 2.59 -10.28
N MET A 347 -5.75 3.58 -10.22
CA MET A 347 -5.58 4.71 -9.32
C MET A 347 -6.62 4.63 -8.20
N MET A 348 -6.17 4.85 -6.97
CA MET A 348 -7.03 4.96 -5.80
C MET A 348 -6.88 6.36 -5.20
N ALA A 349 -7.97 6.89 -4.66
CA ALA A 349 -7.98 8.19 -4.03
C ALA A 349 -8.90 8.19 -2.81
N ASP A 350 -8.34 8.46 -1.63
CA ASP A 350 -9.06 8.50 -0.34
C ASP A 350 -9.05 9.91 0.26
N GLY A 351 -9.09 10.95 -0.59
CA GLY A 351 -9.01 12.34 -0.17
C GLY A 351 -10.17 12.77 0.72
N GLY A 352 -9.85 13.44 1.83
CA GLY A 352 -10.80 14.09 2.72
C GLY A 352 -10.07 14.91 3.78
N PHE A 353 -10.76 15.87 4.38
CA PHE A 353 -10.24 16.71 5.45
C PHE A 353 -11.31 16.92 6.52
N SER A 354 -10.91 17.42 7.69
CA SER A 354 -11.85 17.67 8.78
C SER A 354 -12.82 18.78 8.40
N VAL A 355 -14.10 18.57 8.67
CA VAL A 355 -15.20 19.53 8.49
C VAL A 355 -16.01 19.65 9.78
N GLU A 356 -15.33 19.54 10.92
CA GLU A 356 -15.94 19.57 12.25
C GLU A 356 -16.81 20.83 12.42
N GLY A 357 -18.06 20.62 12.81
CA GLY A 357 -19.08 21.68 12.93
C GLY A 357 -19.75 22.10 11.61
N GLN A 358 -19.34 21.54 10.47
CA GLN A 358 -19.87 21.80 9.13
C GLN A 358 -20.09 20.49 8.34
N GLU A 359 -20.46 19.42 9.03
CA GLU A 359 -20.56 18.06 8.45
C GLU A 359 -21.60 17.95 7.33
N ASN A 360 -22.64 18.79 7.36
CA ASN A 360 -23.66 18.85 6.30
C ASN A 360 -23.10 19.43 4.99
N GLU A 361 -22.10 20.31 5.07
CA GLU A 361 -21.53 21.00 3.90
C GLU A 361 -20.29 20.28 3.33
N GLN A 362 -20.02 19.07 3.81
CA GLN A 362 -18.82 18.30 3.44
C GLN A 362 -18.68 18.08 1.93
N GLU A 363 -19.79 17.85 1.22
CA GLU A 363 -19.81 17.71 -0.23
C GLU A 363 -19.31 18.99 -0.92
N ILE A 364 -19.88 20.14 -0.56
CA ILE A 364 -19.56 21.45 -1.14
C ILE A 364 -18.09 21.80 -0.85
N LEU A 365 -17.63 21.60 0.38
CA LEU A 365 -16.24 21.87 0.77
C LEU A 365 -15.25 20.96 0.03
N SER A 366 -15.63 19.71 -0.25
CA SER A 366 -14.75 18.72 -0.91
C SER A 366 -14.79 18.77 -2.44
N LYS A 367 -15.62 19.62 -3.05
CA LYS A 367 -15.87 19.61 -4.50
C LYS A 367 -14.61 19.73 -5.37
N GLN A 368 -13.68 20.61 -5.01
CA GLN A 368 -12.42 20.79 -5.75
C GLN A 368 -11.53 19.56 -5.61
N LEU A 369 -11.61 18.86 -4.47
CA LEU A 369 -10.86 17.64 -4.20
C LEU A 369 -11.36 16.49 -5.06
N TYR A 370 -12.67 16.36 -5.26
CA TYR A 370 -13.22 15.39 -6.22
C TYR A 370 -12.73 15.68 -7.64
N LEU A 371 -12.81 16.95 -8.05
CA LEU A 371 -12.41 17.39 -9.38
C LEU A 371 -10.92 17.10 -9.64
N CYS A 372 -10.03 17.47 -8.73
CA CYS A 372 -8.59 17.20 -8.87
C CYS A 372 -8.25 15.70 -8.88
N GLN A 373 -8.90 14.89 -8.04
CA GLN A 373 -8.70 13.44 -8.04
C GLN A 373 -9.13 12.82 -9.38
N LEU A 374 -10.23 13.27 -10.00
CA LEU A 374 -10.63 12.81 -11.33
C LEU A 374 -9.66 13.29 -12.42
N ILE A 375 -9.16 14.54 -12.36
CA ILE A 375 -8.14 15.04 -13.30
C ILE A 375 -6.92 14.11 -13.31
N VAL A 376 -6.37 13.84 -12.12
CA VAL A 376 -5.19 12.96 -11.99
C VAL A 376 -5.52 11.57 -12.55
N ALA A 377 -6.70 11.01 -12.27
CA ALA A 377 -7.11 9.72 -12.81
C ALA A 377 -7.17 9.69 -14.33
N LEU A 378 -7.74 10.72 -14.96
CA LEU A 378 -7.78 10.80 -16.41
C LEU A 378 -6.39 10.94 -17.04
N ALA A 379 -5.47 11.59 -16.32
CA ALA A 379 -4.09 11.82 -16.76
C ALA A 379 -3.18 10.58 -16.66
N ILE A 380 -3.31 9.77 -15.59
CA ILE A 380 -2.35 8.69 -15.31
C ILE A 380 -2.90 7.27 -15.46
N VAL A 381 -4.22 7.07 -15.48
CA VAL A 381 -4.80 5.74 -15.65
C VAL A 381 -4.71 5.34 -17.12
N ARG A 382 -4.19 4.14 -17.37
CA ARG A 382 -4.08 3.57 -18.72
C ARG A 382 -5.45 3.28 -19.33
N PRO A 383 -5.58 3.17 -20.66
CA PRO A 383 -6.75 2.55 -21.28
C PRO A 383 -7.03 1.18 -20.69
N ASP A 384 -8.30 0.87 -20.47
CA ASP A 384 -8.79 -0.32 -19.75
C ASP A 384 -8.35 -0.40 -18.27
N GLY A 385 -7.72 0.64 -17.72
CA GLY A 385 -7.42 0.74 -16.28
C GLY A 385 -8.65 1.06 -15.42
N HIS A 386 -8.46 1.11 -14.11
CA HIS A 386 -9.51 1.30 -13.10
C HIS A 386 -9.22 2.52 -12.21
N PHE A 387 -10.28 3.12 -11.68
CA PHE A 387 -10.21 4.27 -10.77
C PHE A 387 -11.17 4.09 -9.60
N VAL A 388 -10.71 4.38 -8.37
CA VAL A 388 -11.51 4.37 -7.15
C VAL A 388 -11.34 5.72 -6.45
N MET A 389 -12.43 6.40 -6.13
CA MET A 389 -12.41 7.69 -5.45
C MET A 389 -13.42 7.72 -4.31
N LYS A 390 -12.96 8.09 -3.12
CA LYS A 390 -13.88 8.46 -2.03
C LYS A 390 -14.64 9.73 -2.41
N VAL A 391 -15.95 9.66 -2.25
CA VAL A 391 -16.86 10.81 -2.30
C VAL A 391 -17.75 10.79 -1.06
N PHE A 392 -18.41 11.91 -0.76
CA PHE A 392 -19.36 12.00 0.33
C PHE A 392 -20.77 11.99 -0.23
N ASP A 393 -21.59 12.96 0.13
CA ASP A 393 -22.88 13.16 -0.52
C ASP A 393 -22.68 13.57 -1.99
N LEU A 394 -23.71 13.31 -2.81
CA LEU A 394 -23.74 13.58 -4.25
C LEU A 394 -25.07 14.25 -4.61
N PHE A 395 -25.43 15.28 -3.88
CA PHE A 395 -26.69 16.01 -4.03
C PHE A 395 -26.55 17.22 -4.96
N THR A 396 -25.36 17.81 -5.03
CA THR A 396 -25.14 19.02 -5.83
C THR A 396 -25.01 18.71 -7.32
N PRO A 397 -25.49 19.60 -8.21
CA PRO A 397 -25.25 19.53 -9.65
C PRO A 397 -23.77 19.45 -10.03
N PHE A 398 -22.88 20.10 -9.28
CA PHE A 398 -21.45 20.02 -9.50
C PHE A 398 -20.94 18.58 -9.36
N SER A 399 -21.22 17.93 -8.22
CA SER A 399 -20.76 16.57 -7.95
C SER A 399 -21.37 15.56 -8.92
N VAL A 400 -22.66 15.68 -9.22
CA VAL A 400 -23.34 14.79 -10.18
C VAL A 400 -22.82 15.00 -11.61
N GLY A 401 -22.56 16.25 -12.01
CA GLY A 401 -21.90 16.57 -13.28
C GLY A 401 -20.50 15.96 -13.38
N LEU A 402 -19.72 15.97 -12.28
CA LEU A 402 -18.41 15.33 -12.24
C LEU A 402 -18.51 13.81 -12.39
N VAL A 403 -19.47 13.18 -11.72
CA VAL A 403 -19.76 11.74 -11.86
C VAL A 403 -20.20 11.40 -13.29
N TYR A 404 -20.98 12.27 -13.94
CA TYR A 404 -21.37 12.10 -15.34
C TYR A 404 -20.17 12.16 -16.28
N LEU A 405 -19.25 13.10 -16.09
CA LEU A 405 -18.02 13.16 -16.89
C LEU A 405 -17.14 11.92 -16.65
N ALA A 406 -17.05 11.41 -15.42
CA ALA A 406 -16.39 10.14 -15.14
C ALA A 406 -17.11 8.96 -15.85
N TYR A 407 -18.44 8.88 -15.79
CA TYR A 407 -19.24 7.90 -16.53
C TYR A 407 -18.94 7.93 -18.04
N ARG A 408 -18.78 9.10 -18.64
CA ARG A 408 -18.45 9.26 -20.07
C ARG A 408 -17.01 8.87 -20.41
N CYS A 409 -16.10 8.81 -19.43
CA CYS A 409 -14.70 8.46 -19.61
C CYS A 409 -14.37 6.98 -19.36
N PHE A 410 -15.30 6.20 -18.78
CA PHE A 410 -15.09 4.80 -18.44
C PHE A 410 -16.22 3.94 -19.04
N ARG A 411 -16.00 2.63 -19.18
CA ARG A 411 -17.03 1.72 -19.71
C ARG A 411 -18.14 1.45 -18.70
N GLU A 412 -17.79 1.33 -17.43
CA GLU A 412 -18.74 1.07 -16.36
C GLU A 412 -18.36 1.91 -15.13
N ILE A 413 -19.36 2.41 -14.39
CA ILE A 413 -19.15 3.03 -13.08
C ILE A 413 -20.07 2.41 -12.02
N SER A 414 -19.64 2.45 -10.77
CA SER A 414 -20.44 2.07 -9.61
C SER A 414 -20.30 3.12 -8.51
N ILE A 415 -21.40 3.60 -7.96
CA ILE A 415 -21.45 4.31 -6.67
C ILE A 415 -21.78 3.26 -5.61
N CYS A 416 -20.87 3.06 -4.66
CA CYS A 416 -21.03 2.01 -3.65
C CYS A 416 -20.59 2.49 -2.27
N LYS A 417 -21.19 1.91 -1.22
CA LYS A 417 -20.77 2.08 0.16
C LYS A 417 -20.36 0.71 0.73
N PRO A 418 -19.06 0.40 0.83
CA PRO A 418 -18.62 -0.90 1.35
C PRO A 418 -18.99 -1.03 2.83
N ASN A 419 -19.27 -2.25 3.31
CA ASN A 419 -19.64 -2.53 4.70
C ASN A 419 -18.57 -2.11 5.73
N SER A 420 -17.31 -2.05 5.31
CA SER A 420 -16.19 -1.53 6.09
C SER A 420 -16.19 0.00 6.26
N SER A 421 -16.97 0.73 5.47
CA SER A 421 -17.29 2.14 5.73
C SER A 421 -18.40 2.23 6.79
N ARG A 422 -18.31 3.22 7.68
CA ARG A 422 -19.29 3.34 8.77
C ARG A 422 -20.69 3.65 8.21
N PRO A 423 -21.76 2.99 8.67
CA PRO A 423 -23.07 3.12 8.04
C PRO A 423 -23.70 4.51 8.20
N ALA A 424 -23.42 5.23 9.29
CA ALA A 424 -24.01 6.52 9.60
C ALA A 424 -23.34 7.75 8.94
N ASN A 425 -22.19 7.57 8.28
CA ASN A 425 -21.52 8.69 7.59
C ASN A 425 -21.89 8.74 6.09
N SER A 426 -21.62 9.87 5.47
CA SER A 426 -21.89 10.10 4.04
C SER A 426 -20.82 9.51 3.11
N GLU A 427 -19.74 8.93 3.66
CA GLU A 427 -18.66 8.33 2.88
C GLU A 427 -19.18 7.20 1.99
N ARG A 428 -18.87 7.30 0.70
CA ARG A 428 -19.10 6.29 -0.33
C ARG A 428 -17.97 6.37 -1.35
N TYR A 429 -17.99 5.49 -2.34
CA TYR A 429 -16.93 5.39 -3.33
C TYR A 429 -17.53 5.38 -4.74
N LEU A 430 -16.93 6.19 -5.62
CA LEU A 430 -17.09 6.07 -7.06
C LEU A 430 -16.01 5.10 -7.57
N VAL A 431 -16.43 4.05 -8.25
CA VAL A 431 -15.55 3.03 -8.84
C VAL A 431 -15.77 3.01 -10.34
N CYS A 432 -14.73 3.34 -11.10
CA CYS A 432 -14.78 3.39 -12.55
C CYS A 432 -13.92 2.27 -13.15
N LYS A 433 -14.49 1.55 -14.12
CA LYS A 433 -13.90 0.35 -14.72
C LYS A 433 -13.72 0.55 -16.22
N TRP A 434 -12.53 0.15 -16.67
CA TRP A 434 -12.04 0.24 -18.04
C TRP A 434 -12.10 1.67 -18.61
N LYS A 435 -11.07 2.48 -18.31
CA LYS A 435 -10.93 3.83 -18.90
C LYS A 435 -10.88 3.78 -20.42
N LEU A 436 -11.57 4.71 -21.08
CA LEU A 436 -11.54 4.86 -22.53
C LEU A 436 -10.20 5.50 -23.00
N PRO A 437 -9.71 5.21 -24.21
CA PRO A 437 -8.47 5.81 -24.72
C PRO A 437 -8.52 7.33 -24.89
N GLN A 438 -9.61 7.89 -25.44
CA GLN A 438 -9.66 9.30 -25.89
C GLN A 438 -10.31 10.25 -24.88
N THR A 439 -9.82 10.26 -23.63
CA THR A 439 -10.40 11.07 -22.53
C THR A 439 -9.74 12.44 -22.34
N ASP A 440 -8.71 12.77 -23.13
CA ASP A 440 -7.85 13.95 -22.91
C ASP A 440 -8.62 15.27 -22.98
N LEU A 441 -9.67 15.35 -23.80
CA LEU A 441 -10.46 16.57 -23.95
C LEU A 441 -11.19 16.93 -22.64
N ILE A 442 -11.81 15.93 -22.00
CA ILE A 442 -12.49 16.11 -20.71
C ILE A 442 -11.46 16.40 -19.62
N GLN A 443 -10.32 15.71 -19.63
CA GLN A 443 -9.22 16.00 -18.70
C GLN A 443 -8.80 17.47 -18.76
N ARG A 444 -8.45 17.98 -19.95
CA ARG A 444 -8.00 19.38 -20.13
C ARG A 444 -9.08 20.39 -19.75
N HIS A 445 -10.33 20.10 -20.06
CA HIS A 445 -11.45 20.97 -19.66
C HIS A 445 -11.56 21.04 -18.12
N LEU A 446 -11.45 19.90 -17.42
CA LEU A 446 -11.44 19.89 -15.95
C LEU A 446 -10.21 20.59 -15.37
N GLU A 447 -9.04 20.48 -16.01
CA GLU A 447 -7.83 21.24 -15.64
C GLU A 447 -8.04 22.76 -15.75
N ASP A 448 -8.73 23.22 -16.81
CA ASP A 448 -9.08 24.63 -16.98
C ASP A 448 -10.03 25.10 -15.86
N VAL A 449 -11.04 24.29 -15.50
CA VAL A 449 -11.94 24.56 -14.37
C VAL A 449 -11.16 24.61 -13.05
N ASN A 450 -10.26 23.64 -12.79
CA ASN A 450 -9.44 23.65 -11.58
C ASN A 450 -8.61 24.93 -11.48
N ARG A 451 -7.99 25.35 -12.59
CA ARG A 451 -7.17 26.57 -12.62
C ARG A 451 -8.00 27.79 -12.24
N GLN A 452 -9.20 27.92 -12.79
CA GLN A 452 -10.12 28.99 -12.42
C GLN A 452 -10.52 28.93 -10.93
N MET A 453 -10.82 27.75 -10.39
CA MET A 453 -11.14 27.59 -8.96
C MET A 453 -9.94 27.92 -8.06
N TYR A 454 -8.75 27.49 -8.43
CA TYR A 454 -7.51 27.71 -7.68
C TYR A 454 -7.11 29.20 -7.64
N ASP A 455 -7.21 29.88 -8.78
CA ASP A 455 -6.91 31.31 -8.90
C ASP A 455 -7.95 32.18 -8.18
N ASN A 456 -9.23 31.78 -8.21
CA ASN A 456 -10.33 32.53 -7.60
C ASN A 456 -10.73 32.03 -6.19
N ARG A 457 -9.89 31.26 -5.51
CA ARG A 457 -10.21 30.65 -4.19
C ARG A 457 -10.72 31.65 -3.14
N ASN A 458 -10.26 32.91 -3.20
CA ASN A 458 -10.63 33.99 -2.28
C ASN A 458 -11.81 34.86 -2.78
N ALA A 459 -12.32 34.64 -3.99
CA ALA A 459 -13.44 35.37 -4.54
C ALA A 459 -14.78 34.76 -4.08
N ASN A 460 -15.84 35.57 -4.04
CA ASN A 460 -17.21 35.09 -3.84
C ASN A 460 -17.83 34.57 -5.15
N ILE A 461 -17.05 33.84 -5.94
CA ILE A 461 -17.44 33.26 -7.22
C ILE A 461 -17.03 31.79 -7.19
N ASP A 462 -17.89 30.91 -7.70
CA ASP A 462 -17.68 29.48 -7.73
C ASP A 462 -18.32 28.83 -8.97
N THR A 463 -17.79 27.67 -9.37
CA THR A 463 -18.35 26.85 -10.46
C THR A 463 -19.47 25.97 -9.90
N LEU A 464 -20.73 26.30 -10.17
CA LEU A 464 -21.89 25.62 -9.57
C LEU A 464 -22.30 24.35 -10.34
N GLU A 465 -22.10 24.33 -11.66
CA GLU A 465 -22.46 23.19 -12.52
C GLU A 465 -21.32 22.93 -13.53
N LEU A 466 -20.97 21.66 -13.72
CA LEU A 466 -20.01 21.21 -14.76
C LEU A 466 -20.72 20.71 -16.02
N VAL A 467 -21.94 20.22 -15.85
CA VAL A 467 -22.79 19.64 -16.90
C VAL A 467 -24.17 20.27 -16.71
N SER A 468 -24.80 20.72 -17.79
CA SER A 468 -26.12 21.34 -17.68
C SER A 468 -27.17 20.31 -17.28
N GLU A 469 -28.17 20.76 -16.53
CA GLU A 469 -29.26 19.89 -16.07
C GLU A 469 -30.00 19.20 -17.21
N GLU A 470 -30.20 19.91 -18.32
CA GLU A 470 -30.88 19.36 -19.50
C GLU A 470 -30.18 18.09 -19.99
N VAL A 471 -28.84 18.11 -20.04
CA VAL A 471 -28.03 16.96 -20.45
C VAL A 471 -28.11 15.84 -19.43
N LEU A 472 -28.02 16.16 -18.14
CA LEU A 472 -28.11 15.16 -17.06
C LEU A 472 -29.48 14.47 -17.04
N ARG A 473 -30.57 15.22 -17.24
CA ARG A 473 -31.94 14.66 -17.30
C ARG A 473 -32.23 13.92 -18.59
N ALA A 474 -31.63 14.33 -19.72
CA ALA A 474 -31.80 13.66 -21.00
C ALA A 474 -31.26 12.21 -20.96
N ASP A 475 -30.17 11.95 -20.23
CA ASP A 475 -29.75 10.59 -19.91
C ASP A 475 -30.56 10.04 -18.72
N ALA A 476 -31.78 9.58 -19.02
CA ALA A 476 -32.70 9.05 -18.01
C ALA A 476 -32.14 7.85 -17.24
N THR A 477 -31.21 7.08 -17.83
CA THR A 477 -30.60 5.92 -17.17
C THR A 477 -29.59 6.38 -16.12
N PHE A 478 -28.70 7.32 -16.50
CA PHE A 478 -27.77 7.93 -15.55
C PHE A 478 -28.51 8.68 -14.43
N HIS A 479 -29.49 9.52 -14.78
CA HIS A 479 -30.24 10.31 -13.81
C HIS A 479 -30.94 9.41 -12.77
N ARG A 480 -31.64 8.37 -13.23
CA ARG A 480 -32.29 7.40 -12.35
C ARG A 480 -31.27 6.67 -11.47
N TYR A 481 -30.16 6.23 -12.05
CA TYR A 481 -29.10 5.55 -11.30
C TYR A 481 -28.57 6.38 -10.12
N VAL A 482 -28.29 7.68 -10.34
CA VAL A 482 -27.82 8.58 -9.28
C VAL A 482 -28.90 8.79 -8.22
N CYS A 483 -30.15 9.02 -8.64
CA CYS A 483 -31.28 9.19 -7.70
C CYS A 483 -31.49 7.95 -6.83
N ASP A 484 -31.53 6.77 -7.44
CA ASP A 484 -31.71 5.49 -6.74
C ASP A 484 -30.55 5.23 -5.77
N SER A 485 -29.32 5.53 -6.18
CA SER A 485 -28.13 5.43 -5.33
C SER A 485 -28.21 6.36 -4.12
N ASN A 486 -28.51 7.65 -4.35
CA ASN A 486 -28.63 8.65 -3.30
C ASN A 486 -29.75 8.30 -2.29
N ASN A 487 -30.92 7.90 -2.79
CA ASN A 487 -32.05 7.52 -1.95
C ASN A 487 -31.77 6.26 -1.14
N THR A 488 -31.17 5.24 -1.76
CA THR A 488 -30.86 3.97 -1.08
C THR A 488 -29.81 4.16 0.01
N ILE A 489 -28.70 4.84 -0.30
CA ILE A 489 -27.64 5.12 0.67
C ILE A 489 -28.17 6.06 1.77
N GLY A 490 -28.97 7.06 1.40
CA GLY A 490 -29.59 8.00 2.32
C GLY A 490 -30.50 7.34 3.35
N ARG A 491 -31.40 6.45 2.92
CA ARG A 491 -32.27 5.69 3.84
C ARG A 491 -31.47 4.80 4.79
N ASN A 492 -30.44 4.12 4.29
CA ASN A 492 -29.55 3.32 5.13
C ASN A 492 -28.79 4.18 6.16
N GLN A 493 -28.38 5.39 5.76
CA GLN A 493 -27.72 6.35 6.66
C GLN A 493 -28.68 6.84 7.75
N ILE A 494 -29.92 7.18 7.41
CA ILE A 494 -30.97 7.57 8.37
C ILE A 494 -31.16 6.45 9.40
N ALA A 495 -31.41 5.22 8.95
CA ALA A 495 -31.59 4.07 9.86
C ALA A 495 -30.38 3.88 10.80
N ALA A 496 -29.16 4.06 10.29
CA ALA A 496 -27.94 3.95 11.10
C ALA A 496 -27.79 5.11 12.11
N LEU A 497 -28.17 6.34 11.75
CA LEU A 497 -28.17 7.49 12.67
C LEU A 497 -29.21 7.29 13.78
N LEU A 498 -30.43 6.85 13.45
CA LEU A 498 -31.47 6.53 14.43
C LEU A 498 -31.01 5.40 15.38
N LYS A 499 -30.35 4.37 14.83
CA LYS A 499 -29.74 3.28 15.64
C LYS A 499 -28.68 3.82 16.62
N ILE A 500 -27.81 4.74 16.19
CA ILE A 500 -26.84 5.37 17.11
C ILE A 500 -27.57 6.16 18.20
N ALA A 501 -28.62 6.92 17.87
CA ALA A 501 -29.42 7.65 18.85
C ALA A 501 -30.04 6.72 19.90
N ALA A 502 -30.56 5.57 19.48
CA ALA A 502 -31.08 4.54 20.38
C ALA A 502 -30.01 3.96 21.31
N PHE A 503 -28.80 3.69 20.81
CA PHE A 503 -27.67 3.21 21.61
C PHE A 503 -27.07 4.29 22.53
N CYS A 504 -27.18 5.57 22.16
CA CYS A 504 -26.88 6.68 23.06
C CYS A 504 -27.89 6.77 24.21
N ARG A 505 -29.18 6.52 23.93
CA ARG A 505 -30.26 6.52 24.93
C ARG A 505 -30.16 5.32 25.87
N ASN A 506 -29.94 4.12 25.34
CA ASN A 506 -29.85 2.88 26.10
C ASN A 506 -28.46 2.25 25.94
N ARG A 507 -27.61 2.42 26.96
CA ARG A 507 -26.22 1.95 26.94
C ARG A 507 -26.08 0.43 27.10
N ASP A 508 -27.16 -0.25 27.48
CA ASP A 508 -27.20 -1.71 27.64
C ASP A 508 -27.45 -2.42 26.30
N LEU A 509 -27.83 -1.68 25.26
CA LEU A 509 -27.92 -2.23 23.90
C LEU A 509 -26.54 -2.69 23.41
N ALA A 510 -26.55 -3.82 22.71
CA ALA A 510 -25.39 -4.43 22.07
C ALA A 510 -25.79 -4.97 20.69
N GLU A 511 -24.84 -5.00 19.76
CA GLU A 511 -24.99 -5.65 18.47
C GLU A 511 -24.43 -7.09 18.55
N PRO A 512 -25.28 -8.12 18.71
CA PRO A 512 -24.82 -9.49 18.96
C PRO A 512 -24.11 -10.11 17.74
N ARG A 513 -24.33 -9.58 16.53
CA ARG A 513 -23.81 -10.17 15.29
C ARG A 513 -22.36 -9.79 14.98
N GLN A 514 -21.72 -8.90 15.75
CA GLN A 514 -20.39 -8.37 15.40
C GLN A 514 -19.31 -9.44 15.20
N VAL A 515 -19.30 -10.50 16.01
CA VAL A 515 -18.30 -11.58 15.92
C VAL A 515 -18.51 -12.41 14.65
N GLU A 516 -19.74 -12.82 14.39
CA GLU A 516 -20.12 -13.58 13.19
C GLU A 516 -19.84 -12.77 11.91
N VAL A 517 -20.25 -11.50 11.89
CA VAL A 517 -20.02 -10.57 10.78
C VAL A 517 -18.52 -10.42 10.51
N LYS A 518 -17.69 -10.23 11.55
CA LYS A 518 -16.24 -10.18 11.40
C LYS A 518 -15.71 -11.44 10.72
N GLN A 519 -16.07 -12.63 11.19
CA GLN A 519 -15.59 -13.89 10.62
C GLN A 519 -16.00 -14.05 9.16
N LYS A 520 -17.27 -13.75 8.84
CA LYS A 520 -17.80 -13.82 7.48
C LYS A 520 -17.09 -12.85 6.53
N CYS A 521 -16.89 -11.60 6.95
CA CYS A 521 -16.18 -10.58 6.17
C CYS A 521 -14.71 -10.95 5.94
N LEU A 522 -13.99 -11.39 6.97
CA LEU A 522 -12.58 -11.78 6.83
C LEU A 522 -12.40 -12.95 5.86
N ALA A 523 -13.28 -13.96 5.92
CA ALA A 523 -13.27 -15.08 5.00
C ALA A 523 -13.55 -14.62 3.55
N LEU A 524 -14.60 -13.82 3.34
CA LEU A 524 -14.98 -13.31 2.03
C LEU A 524 -13.86 -12.48 1.40
N TRP A 525 -13.28 -11.56 2.18
CA TRP A 525 -12.24 -10.62 1.72
C TRP A 525 -10.84 -11.26 1.68
N LYS A 526 -10.73 -12.56 1.98
CA LYS A 526 -9.47 -13.31 2.07
C LYS A 526 -8.43 -12.58 2.92
N LEU A 527 -8.85 -12.13 4.11
CA LEU A 527 -8.00 -11.51 5.11
C LEU A 527 -7.76 -12.51 6.26
N PRO A 528 -6.54 -12.55 6.84
CA PRO A 528 -6.30 -13.34 8.03
C PRO A 528 -7.07 -12.77 9.22
N ASP A 529 -7.46 -13.63 10.16
CA ASP A 529 -7.93 -13.17 11.48
C ASP A 529 -6.72 -12.85 12.35
N GLY A 530 -6.27 -11.61 12.24
CA GLY A 530 -5.08 -11.12 12.92
C GLY A 530 -5.28 -9.76 13.53
N ILE A 531 -4.23 -9.30 14.17
CA ILE A 531 -4.07 -7.92 14.59
C ILE A 531 -2.74 -7.42 14.06
N ARG A 532 -2.64 -6.10 13.86
CA ARG A 532 -1.40 -5.43 13.47
C ARG A 532 -0.27 -5.85 14.43
N LYS A 533 0.81 -6.40 13.87
CA LYS A 533 2.01 -6.82 14.61
C LYS A 533 3.24 -6.49 13.81
N PHE A 534 4.16 -5.73 14.39
CA PHE A 534 5.51 -5.64 13.86
C PHE A 534 6.24 -6.94 14.16
N ALA A 535 6.74 -7.61 13.12
CA ALA A 535 7.49 -8.84 13.30
C ALA A 535 8.80 -8.55 14.05
N ASN A 536 9.04 -9.23 15.18
CA ASN A 536 10.39 -9.31 15.73
C ASN A 536 11.23 -10.21 14.82
N LYS A 537 12.03 -9.57 13.97
CA LYS A 537 12.83 -10.26 12.96
C LYS A 537 14.02 -11.01 13.59
N GLY A 538 14.39 -10.71 14.83
CA GLY A 538 15.56 -11.29 15.49
C GLY A 538 16.88 -10.89 14.83
N ASP A 539 17.97 -11.55 15.26
CA ASP A 539 19.26 -11.46 14.56
C ASP A 539 19.19 -12.10 13.16
N PRO A 540 20.12 -11.74 12.25
CA PRO A 540 20.10 -12.22 10.88
C PRO A 540 20.13 -13.74 10.72
N ASP A 541 20.90 -14.45 11.55
CA ASP A 541 21.03 -15.91 11.46
C ASP A 541 19.72 -16.60 11.85
N GLN A 542 19.08 -16.16 12.94
CA GLN A 542 17.74 -16.62 13.31
C GLN A 542 16.69 -16.29 12.25
N TYR A 543 16.78 -15.11 11.64
CA TYR A 543 15.86 -14.69 10.59
C TYR A 543 15.96 -15.60 9.36
N VAL A 544 17.19 -15.85 8.90
CA VAL A 544 17.44 -16.72 7.75
C VAL A 544 17.06 -18.17 8.04
N ALA A 545 17.35 -18.69 9.23
CA ALA A 545 16.94 -20.05 9.60
C ALA A 545 15.41 -20.25 9.60
N LYS A 546 14.64 -19.21 9.96
CA LYS A 546 13.17 -19.21 9.88
C LYS A 546 12.67 -19.12 8.44
N LEU A 547 13.29 -18.26 7.64
CA LEU A 547 12.91 -18.01 6.25
C LEU A 547 13.27 -19.18 5.33
N TYR A 548 14.44 -19.78 5.57
CA TYR A 548 15.04 -20.81 4.74
C TYR A 548 15.81 -21.81 5.61
N LYS A 549 15.11 -22.87 6.01
CA LYS A 549 15.65 -23.92 6.90
C LYS A 549 16.91 -24.60 6.35
N GLU A 550 17.04 -24.67 5.02
CA GLU A 550 18.17 -25.29 4.33
C GLU A 550 19.39 -24.35 4.18
N TRP A 551 19.33 -23.11 4.72
CA TRP A 551 20.46 -22.16 4.63
C TRP A 551 21.76 -22.76 5.16
N ASN A 552 21.70 -23.41 6.31
CA ASN A 552 22.88 -24.00 6.96
C ASN A 552 23.54 -25.08 6.09
N SER A 553 22.75 -25.78 5.29
CA SER A 553 23.28 -26.74 4.31
C SER A 553 24.01 -26.02 3.18
N LEU A 554 23.47 -24.88 2.74
CA LEU A 554 23.99 -24.06 1.65
C LEU A 554 25.22 -23.20 2.02
N THR A 555 25.43 -22.96 3.32
CA THR A 555 26.55 -22.14 3.82
C THR A 555 27.89 -22.65 3.30
N LYS A 556 28.06 -23.97 3.19
CA LYS A 556 29.30 -24.57 2.67
C LYS A 556 29.57 -24.17 1.23
N GLU A 557 28.55 -24.17 0.38
CA GLU A 557 28.64 -23.78 -1.03
C GLU A 557 28.85 -22.28 -1.18
N VAL A 558 28.15 -21.47 -0.39
CA VAL A 558 28.26 -20.00 -0.43
C VAL A 558 29.65 -19.51 -0.02
N CYS A 559 30.29 -20.22 0.93
CA CYS A 559 31.63 -19.89 1.41
C CYS A 559 32.76 -20.25 0.43
N GLN A 560 32.49 -21.03 -0.62
CA GLN A 560 33.54 -21.37 -1.58
C GLN A 560 33.92 -20.17 -2.43
N VAL A 561 35.22 -20.02 -2.68
CA VAL A 561 35.76 -19.00 -3.58
C VAL A 561 35.55 -19.45 -5.02
N GLU A 562 35.19 -18.53 -5.92
CA GLU A 562 35.14 -18.81 -7.35
C GLU A 562 36.49 -19.29 -7.89
N LYS A 563 36.46 -20.24 -8.83
CA LYS A 563 37.67 -20.70 -9.51
C LYS A 563 38.05 -19.70 -10.60
N ARG A 564 39.35 -19.44 -10.78
CA ARG A 564 39.85 -18.58 -11.86
C ARG A 564 39.96 -19.35 -13.17
N VAL A 565 39.64 -18.68 -14.27
CA VAL A 565 39.89 -19.19 -15.63
C VAL A 565 41.33 -18.85 -16.00
N GLN A 566 42.22 -19.85 -15.93
CA GLN A 566 43.67 -19.67 -16.15
C GLN A 566 44.20 -20.54 -17.31
N ASN A 567 43.48 -21.58 -17.71
CA ASN A 567 43.91 -22.50 -18.76
C ASN A 567 43.51 -21.95 -20.15
N PRO A 568 44.47 -21.65 -21.05
CA PRO A 568 44.18 -21.23 -22.42
C PRO A 568 43.47 -22.31 -23.26
N GLU A 569 43.59 -23.59 -22.89
CA GLU A 569 42.84 -24.69 -23.52
C GLU A 569 41.40 -24.71 -22.99
N LEU A 570 40.58 -23.82 -23.55
CA LEU A 570 39.24 -23.54 -23.07
C LEU A 570 38.29 -24.73 -23.16
N ARG A 571 38.53 -25.73 -24.03
CA ARG A 571 37.66 -26.91 -24.14
C ARG A 571 37.70 -27.80 -22.89
N GLN A 572 38.79 -27.77 -22.12
CA GLN A 572 38.87 -28.47 -20.84
C GLN A 572 38.05 -27.76 -19.75
N THR A 573 37.99 -26.43 -19.81
CA THR A 573 37.26 -25.60 -18.84
C THR A 573 35.77 -25.51 -19.18
N PHE A 574 35.48 -25.38 -20.47
CA PHE A 574 34.15 -25.28 -21.06
C PHE A 574 33.98 -26.42 -22.06
N PRO A 575 33.50 -27.61 -21.65
CA PRO A 575 33.33 -28.74 -22.57
C PRO A 575 32.31 -28.49 -23.68
N SER A 576 31.36 -27.58 -23.44
CA SER A 576 30.35 -27.16 -24.42
C SER A 576 30.13 -25.65 -24.33
N VAL A 577 30.04 -25.00 -25.49
CA VAL A 577 29.73 -23.57 -25.60
C VAL A 577 28.27 -23.24 -25.26
N TYR A 578 27.37 -24.24 -25.29
CA TYR A 578 25.93 -24.06 -25.11
C TYR A 578 25.46 -24.18 -23.65
N ASP A 579 26.35 -24.61 -22.75
CA ASP A 579 26.07 -24.83 -21.33
C ASP A 579 26.34 -23.63 -20.44
N TRP A 580 27.14 -22.69 -20.94
CA TRP A 580 27.71 -21.64 -20.14
C TRP A 580 27.18 -20.29 -20.58
N CYS A 581 26.79 -19.53 -19.57
CA CYS A 581 26.48 -18.12 -19.70
C CYS A 581 27.50 -17.31 -18.91
N PHE A 582 27.48 -15.99 -19.07
CA PHE A 582 28.29 -15.09 -18.27
C PHE A 582 27.61 -13.77 -18.02
N VAL A 583 28.10 -13.08 -16.98
CA VAL A 583 27.79 -11.69 -16.71
C VAL A 583 29.07 -10.85 -16.56
N PRO A 584 29.09 -9.60 -17.06
CA PRO A 584 30.19 -8.67 -16.82
C PRO A 584 30.19 -8.15 -15.38
N ILE A 585 31.35 -8.23 -14.72
CA ILE A 585 31.53 -7.83 -13.32
C ILE A 585 32.18 -6.44 -13.23
N GLY A 586 31.59 -5.57 -12.40
CA GLY A 586 32.11 -4.22 -12.13
C GLY A 586 33.00 -4.13 -10.87
N THR A 587 32.94 -5.12 -9.98
CA THR A 587 33.71 -5.17 -8.73
C THR A 587 34.83 -6.20 -8.78
N VAL A 588 36.07 -5.75 -8.56
CA VAL A 588 37.26 -6.63 -8.58
C VAL A 588 37.54 -7.25 -7.22
N GLU A 589 37.39 -6.45 -6.16
CA GLU A 589 37.76 -6.81 -4.80
C GLU A 589 36.70 -6.27 -3.84
N ASN A 590 36.36 -7.09 -2.85
CA ASN A 590 35.42 -6.74 -1.79
C ASN A 590 36.12 -5.83 -0.78
N ALA A 591 36.03 -4.51 -0.98
CA ALA A 591 36.62 -3.50 -0.12
C ALA A 591 35.78 -2.22 -0.09
N GLY A 592 35.46 -1.74 1.12
CA GLY A 592 34.64 -0.55 1.33
C GLY A 592 33.28 -0.66 0.64
N LYS A 593 32.96 0.29 -0.25
CA LYS A 593 31.72 0.33 -1.03
C LYS A 593 31.65 -0.70 -2.16
N ASN A 594 32.78 -1.31 -2.53
CA ASN A 594 32.82 -2.35 -3.54
C ASN A 594 32.53 -3.69 -2.88
N LEU A 595 31.40 -4.28 -3.24
CA LEU A 595 30.93 -5.50 -2.63
C LEU A 595 30.37 -6.41 -3.71
N ARG A 596 30.77 -7.68 -3.73
CA ARG A 596 30.13 -8.78 -4.47
C ARG A 596 29.97 -9.97 -3.53
N THR A 597 28.74 -10.24 -3.09
CA THR A 597 28.43 -11.29 -2.11
C THR A 597 26.92 -11.57 -2.09
N ILE A 598 26.51 -12.50 -1.23
CA ILE A 598 25.09 -12.73 -0.92
C ILE A 598 24.60 -11.62 0.01
N LEU A 599 23.47 -11.00 -0.36
CA LEU A 599 22.77 -10.02 0.45
C LEU A 599 21.48 -10.60 1.01
N LEU A 600 21.16 -10.21 2.24
CA LEU A 600 19.92 -10.49 2.95
C LEU A 600 19.16 -9.18 3.18
N GLY A 601 17.91 -9.12 2.72
CA GLY A 601 16.95 -8.07 3.03
C GLY A 601 15.98 -8.50 4.12
N LYS A 602 16.02 -7.81 5.26
CA LYS A 602 15.03 -7.94 6.35
C LYS A 602 13.90 -6.93 6.23
N GLY A 603 13.85 -6.08 5.21
CA GLY A 603 12.86 -5.03 5.02
C GLY A 603 13.46 -3.64 5.25
N GLY A 604 13.04 -2.67 4.44
CA GLY A 604 13.58 -1.32 4.40
C GLY A 604 15.09 -1.35 4.25
N LYS A 605 15.77 -0.57 5.10
CA LYS A 605 17.24 -0.42 5.11
C LYS A 605 17.97 -1.49 5.91
N GLU A 606 17.26 -2.48 6.47
CA GLU A 606 17.90 -3.62 7.16
C GLU A 606 18.48 -4.62 6.14
N VAL A 607 19.63 -4.26 5.57
CA VAL A 607 20.35 -5.08 4.58
C VAL A 607 21.67 -5.57 5.16
N TYR A 608 21.93 -6.87 4.98
CA TYR A 608 23.13 -7.55 5.49
C TYR A 608 23.87 -8.23 4.36
N ARG A 609 25.20 -8.23 4.44
CA ARG A 609 26.09 -8.98 3.56
C ARG A 609 26.57 -10.23 4.25
N PHE A 610 26.67 -11.33 3.52
CA PHE A 610 27.29 -12.54 4.02
C PHE A 610 28.82 -12.43 3.97
N GLU A 611 29.51 -12.76 5.06
CA GLU A 611 30.97 -12.79 5.17
C GLU A 611 31.47 -14.25 5.23
N PRO A 612 32.01 -14.79 4.12
CA PRO A 612 32.40 -16.20 4.02
C PRO A 612 33.39 -16.67 5.08
N LYS A 613 34.35 -15.81 5.46
CA LYS A 613 35.42 -16.17 6.42
C LYS A 613 34.89 -16.44 7.82
N GLN A 614 33.86 -15.70 8.23
CA GLN A 614 33.25 -15.80 9.54
C GLN A 614 31.95 -16.61 9.51
N CYS A 615 31.46 -16.96 8.32
CA CYS A 615 30.16 -17.59 8.11
C CYS A 615 29.02 -16.84 8.81
N SER A 616 29.06 -15.51 8.78
CA SER A 616 28.15 -14.63 9.51
C SER A 616 27.60 -13.51 8.62
N TRP A 617 26.50 -12.92 9.07
CA TRP A 617 25.89 -11.76 8.43
C TRP A 617 26.37 -10.45 9.04
N ILE A 618 26.86 -9.54 8.20
CA ILE A 618 27.35 -8.23 8.60
C ILE A 618 26.42 -7.15 8.04
N PRO A 619 25.96 -6.16 8.84
CA PRO A 619 25.17 -5.05 8.32
C PRO A 619 25.89 -4.30 7.19
N VAL A 620 25.17 -3.92 6.14
CA VAL A 620 25.69 -3.02 5.10
C VAL A 620 25.39 -1.58 5.54
N THR A 621 26.44 -0.79 5.77
CA THR A 621 26.32 0.60 6.27
C THR A 621 26.91 1.63 5.32
N GLU A 622 27.76 1.18 4.41
CA GLU A 622 28.53 2.00 3.48
C GLU A 622 27.68 2.53 2.31
N VAL A 623 26.54 1.88 2.06
CA VAL A 623 25.62 2.13 0.94
C VAL A 623 24.19 1.92 1.44
N SER A 624 23.29 2.88 1.19
CA SER A 624 21.89 2.76 1.58
C SER A 624 21.13 1.94 0.54
N ILE A 625 20.80 0.70 0.89
CA ILE A 625 20.04 -0.24 0.06
C ILE A 625 18.69 -0.48 0.73
N GLU A 626 17.60 -0.44 -0.04
CA GLU A 626 16.28 -0.88 0.41
C GLU A 626 15.92 -2.21 -0.25
N LEU A 627 15.61 -3.23 0.56
CA LEU A 627 15.15 -4.53 0.08
C LEU A 627 13.93 -5.01 0.87
N PRO A 628 12.88 -5.50 0.20
CA PRO A 628 11.74 -6.15 0.84
C PRO A 628 12.15 -7.26 1.80
N PRO A 629 11.39 -7.48 2.89
CA PRO A 629 11.67 -8.56 3.82
C PRO A 629 11.64 -9.92 3.12
N GLY A 630 12.57 -10.80 3.49
CA GLY A 630 12.61 -12.16 2.95
C GLY A 630 13.33 -12.25 1.60
N THR A 631 14.24 -11.33 1.33
CA THR A 631 15.03 -11.29 0.09
C THR A 631 16.43 -11.85 0.35
N ILE A 632 16.88 -12.80 -0.47
CA ILE A 632 18.25 -13.31 -0.49
C ILE A 632 18.72 -13.36 -1.95
N ILE A 633 19.75 -12.58 -2.27
CA ILE A 633 20.25 -12.39 -3.64
C ILE A 633 21.77 -12.45 -3.69
N TYR A 634 22.32 -12.92 -4.81
CA TYR A 634 23.74 -12.75 -5.13
C TYR A 634 23.89 -11.49 -5.97
N ALA A 635 24.64 -10.51 -5.49
CA ALA A 635 24.70 -9.20 -6.12
C ALA A 635 26.06 -8.54 -5.95
N GLU A 636 26.28 -7.47 -6.71
CA GLU A 636 27.41 -6.56 -6.51
C GLU A 636 27.01 -5.07 -6.51
N ILE A 637 27.78 -4.24 -5.82
CA ILE A 637 27.68 -2.78 -5.90
C ILE A 637 28.60 -2.28 -7.01
N VAL A 638 28.01 -1.74 -8.07
CA VAL A 638 28.73 -1.26 -9.24
C VAL A 638 28.87 0.25 -9.19
N ARG A 639 30.05 0.73 -9.59
CA ARG A 639 30.32 2.16 -9.81
C ARG A 639 29.92 2.53 -11.23
N GLU A 640 28.73 3.07 -11.37
CA GLU A 640 28.23 3.65 -12.61
C GLU A 640 28.75 5.09 -12.75
N LEU A 641 29.13 5.45 -13.96
CA LEU A 641 29.69 6.73 -14.33
C LEU A 641 28.75 7.43 -15.31
N GLN A 642 28.48 8.70 -15.04
CA GLN A 642 27.75 9.60 -15.93
C GLN A 642 28.71 10.69 -16.43
N GLY A 643 28.66 10.99 -17.74
CA GLY A 643 29.59 11.94 -18.38
C GLY A 643 30.99 11.37 -18.64
N GLN A 644 31.91 12.21 -19.12
CA GLN A 644 33.29 11.81 -19.45
C GLN A 644 34.33 12.83 -18.97
N GLY A 645 35.55 12.37 -18.70
CA GLY A 645 36.65 13.23 -18.24
C GLY A 645 36.38 13.91 -16.90
N LYS A 646 36.62 15.22 -16.81
CA LYS A 646 36.55 15.97 -15.54
C LYS A 646 35.14 16.13 -14.99
N SER A 647 34.10 16.04 -15.82
CA SER A 647 32.68 16.18 -15.43
C SER A 647 32.03 14.85 -15.00
N GLN A 648 32.83 13.78 -14.80
CA GLN A 648 32.29 12.49 -14.39
C GLN A 648 31.67 12.50 -12.99
N ILE A 649 30.44 12.00 -12.92
CA ILE A 649 29.70 11.75 -11.68
C ILE A 649 29.70 10.24 -11.42
N VAL A 650 30.03 9.85 -10.20
CA VAL A 650 30.03 8.44 -9.76
C VAL A 650 28.73 8.17 -9.02
N ILE A 651 28.00 7.13 -9.43
CA ILE A 651 26.76 6.67 -8.83
C ILE A 651 26.94 5.20 -8.45
N HIS A 652 26.62 4.86 -7.21
CA HIS A 652 26.66 3.48 -6.75
C HIS A 652 25.30 2.83 -6.97
N THR A 653 25.29 1.68 -7.65
CA THR A 653 24.07 0.97 -8.05
C THR A 653 24.21 -0.51 -7.68
N LEU A 654 23.16 -1.11 -7.12
CA LEU A 654 23.12 -2.55 -6.83
C LEU A 654 22.78 -3.33 -8.11
N HIS A 655 23.67 -4.22 -8.51
CA HIS A 655 23.50 -5.13 -9.65
C HIS A 655 23.28 -6.56 -9.15
N ILE A 656 22.07 -7.09 -9.32
CA ILE A 656 21.74 -8.48 -9.03
C ILE A 656 22.37 -9.39 -10.10
N ILE A 657 23.10 -10.41 -9.65
CA ILE A 657 23.73 -11.44 -10.49
C ILE A 657 22.81 -12.67 -10.61
N ASP A 658 22.24 -13.13 -9.49
CA ASP A 658 21.29 -14.25 -9.43
C ASP A 658 20.48 -14.14 -8.11
N GLY A 659 19.36 -14.84 -7.97
CA GLY A 659 18.45 -14.75 -6.83
C GLY A 659 18.09 -16.10 -6.21
N LEU A 660 17.94 -16.13 -4.89
CA LEU A 660 17.48 -17.31 -4.15
C LEU A 660 16.04 -17.09 -3.69
N LEU A 661 15.82 -15.98 -2.97
CA LEU A 661 14.54 -15.57 -2.42
C LEU A 661 14.26 -14.12 -2.80
N LEU A 662 13.07 -13.83 -3.31
CA LEU A 662 12.63 -12.46 -3.64
C LEU A 662 11.34 -12.16 -2.88
N GLY A 663 11.41 -11.28 -1.87
CA GLY A 663 10.25 -10.93 -1.04
C GLY A 663 9.51 -12.13 -0.44
N GLY A 664 10.26 -13.14 0.03
CA GLY A 664 9.74 -14.38 0.62
C GLY A 664 9.39 -15.49 -0.38
N GLU A 665 9.48 -15.25 -1.68
CA GLU A 665 9.27 -16.28 -2.72
C GLU A 665 10.58 -17.00 -3.06
N ASN A 666 10.55 -18.34 -3.07
CA ASN A 666 11.71 -19.17 -3.41
C ASN A 666 11.79 -19.45 -4.90
N ILE A 667 12.76 -18.81 -5.57
CA ILE A 667 13.00 -18.96 -7.02
C ILE A 667 14.19 -19.89 -7.33
N ARG A 668 14.82 -20.45 -6.30
CA ARG A 668 16.10 -21.17 -6.37
C ARG A 668 16.08 -22.40 -7.29
N ARG A 669 14.90 -23.00 -7.42
CA ARG A 669 14.64 -24.20 -8.24
C ARG A 669 14.29 -23.90 -9.70
N LEU A 670 14.12 -22.63 -10.06
CA LEU A 670 13.95 -22.25 -11.46
C LEU A 670 15.28 -22.33 -12.20
N PRO A 671 15.30 -22.61 -13.51
CA PRO A 671 16.49 -22.47 -14.36
C PRO A 671 17.11 -21.07 -14.29
N LEU A 672 18.43 -20.95 -14.50
CA LEU A 672 19.18 -19.69 -14.36
C LEU A 672 18.52 -18.50 -15.10
N ARG A 673 18.10 -18.69 -16.35
CA ARG A 673 17.43 -17.63 -17.14
C ARG A 673 16.14 -17.15 -16.51
N GLN A 674 15.33 -18.09 -15.99
CA GLN A 674 14.06 -17.77 -15.34
C GLN A 674 14.29 -17.06 -14.00
N ARG A 675 15.33 -17.47 -13.21
CA ARG A 675 15.73 -16.74 -12.00
C ARG A 675 16.14 -15.30 -12.31
N LEU A 676 16.97 -15.10 -13.33
CA LEU A 676 17.40 -13.77 -13.76
C LEU A 676 16.25 -12.92 -14.31
N ALA A 677 15.29 -13.51 -15.02
CA ALA A 677 14.08 -12.81 -15.45
C ALA A 677 13.25 -12.32 -14.23
N ARG A 678 13.12 -13.15 -13.18
CA ARG A 678 12.49 -12.73 -11.90
C ARG A 678 13.30 -11.63 -11.21
N CYS A 679 14.63 -11.72 -11.18
CA CYS A 679 15.48 -10.65 -10.66
C CYS A 679 15.33 -9.33 -11.43
N GLN A 680 15.14 -9.38 -12.76
CA GLN A 680 14.87 -8.20 -13.58
C GLN A 680 13.52 -7.57 -13.24
N GLN A 681 12.46 -8.37 -13.12
CA GLN A 681 11.12 -7.92 -12.69
C GLN A 681 11.18 -7.31 -11.28
N PHE A 682 11.87 -7.96 -10.34
CA PHE A 682 12.07 -7.49 -8.96
C PHE A 682 12.83 -6.17 -8.89
N ALA A 683 13.94 -6.06 -9.65
CA ALA A 683 14.70 -4.83 -9.73
C ALA A 683 13.86 -3.69 -10.32
N LYS A 684 13.06 -3.96 -11.37
CA LYS A 684 12.13 -2.99 -11.97
C LYS A 684 11.11 -2.47 -10.94
N ALA A 685 10.62 -3.32 -10.03
CA ALA A 685 9.68 -2.92 -8.98
C ALA A 685 10.30 -2.03 -7.90
N LEU A 686 11.58 -2.28 -7.57
CA LEU A 686 12.29 -1.53 -6.52
C LEU A 686 12.95 -0.25 -7.03
N ASN A 687 13.18 -0.14 -8.33
CA ASN A 687 13.92 0.99 -8.87
C ASN A 687 13.13 2.30 -8.66
N LYS A 688 13.84 3.34 -8.24
CA LYS A 688 13.33 4.70 -7.99
C LYS A 688 14.25 5.69 -8.73
N PRO A 689 13.74 6.76 -9.34
CA PRO A 689 14.59 7.79 -9.96
C PRO A 689 15.56 8.41 -8.94
N LEU A 690 16.71 8.88 -9.40
CA LEU A 690 17.61 9.61 -8.51
C LEU A 690 17.00 10.96 -8.13
N LYS A 691 16.74 11.17 -6.84
CA LYS A 691 16.32 12.48 -6.33
C LYS A 691 17.54 13.42 -6.32
N GLY A 692 17.56 14.39 -7.23
CA GLY A 692 18.43 15.57 -7.27
C GLY A 692 19.94 15.34 -7.02
N THR A 693 20.75 15.18 -8.07
CA THR A 693 22.22 15.23 -7.97
C THR A 693 22.80 16.64 -7.74
N VAL A 694 21.96 17.66 -7.55
CA VAL A 694 22.39 19.03 -7.28
C VAL A 694 21.53 19.59 -6.13
N ALA A 695 22.10 19.58 -4.92
CA ALA A 695 21.77 20.46 -3.81
C ALA A 695 20.29 20.61 -3.38
N ASP A 696 19.60 19.53 -2.99
CA ASP A 696 18.30 19.64 -2.29
C ASP A 696 18.05 18.51 -1.28
N SER A 697 19.02 18.27 -0.39
CA SER A 697 18.81 17.41 0.79
C SER A 697 18.37 18.24 2.00
N THR A 698 17.18 18.84 1.95
CA THR A 698 16.55 19.46 3.12
C THR A 698 15.64 18.50 3.89
N ASN A 699 15.29 17.34 3.31
CA ASN A 699 14.57 16.27 4.00
C ASN A 699 15.47 15.04 4.08
N GLY A 700 15.84 14.62 5.28
CA GLY A 700 16.86 13.58 5.60
C GLY A 700 16.64 12.15 5.09
N THR A 701 15.93 11.93 3.98
CA THR A 701 15.92 10.66 3.25
C THR A 701 17.20 10.53 2.43
N ALA A 702 18.18 9.79 2.97
CA ALA A 702 19.34 9.35 2.20
C ALA A 702 18.88 8.69 0.87
N VAL A 703 19.44 9.14 -0.26
CA VAL A 703 19.15 8.58 -1.58
C VAL A 703 19.53 7.09 -1.57
N THR A 704 18.53 6.23 -1.68
CA THR A 704 18.69 4.78 -1.78
C THR A 704 19.31 4.44 -3.13
N VAL A 705 20.20 3.45 -3.16
CA VAL A 705 20.79 3.04 -4.43
C VAL A 705 19.75 2.44 -5.37
N GLN A 706 19.92 2.72 -6.64
CA GLN A 706 19.15 2.07 -7.69
C GLN A 706 19.51 0.59 -7.76
N ILE A 707 18.55 -0.21 -8.24
CA ILE A 707 18.66 -1.66 -8.32
C ILE A 707 18.39 -2.09 -9.76
N ARG A 708 19.22 -3.00 -10.26
CA ARG A 708 19.12 -3.57 -11.61
C ARG A 708 19.62 -5.01 -11.57
N ALA A 709 19.11 -5.86 -12.44
CA ALA A 709 19.67 -7.19 -12.66
C ALA A 709 20.60 -7.17 -13.88
N LYS A 710 21.70 -7.93 -13.81
CA LYS A 710 22.63 -8.04 -14.93
C LYS A 710 21.99 -8.72 -16.12
N ARG A 711 22.46 -8.36 -17.31
CA ARG A 711 22.16 -9.11 -18.53
C ARG A 711 23.02 -10.36 -18.57
N LEU A 712 22.36 -11.50 -18.77
CA LEU A 712 23.00 -12.79 -19.00
C LEU A 712 23.30 -12.94 -20.49
N TYR A 713 24.53 -13.31 -20.81
CA TYR A 713 24.97 -13.61 -22.16
C TYR A 713 25.32 -15.10 -22.25
N GLY A 714 24.95 -15.78 -23.33
CA GLY A 714 25.51 -17.09 -23.64
C GLY A 714 27.00 -16.98 -23.97
N LEU A 715 27.79 -18.01 -23.69
CA LEU A 715 29.23 -18.01 -23.98
C LEU A 715 29.53 -17.78 -25.47
N HIS A 716 28.65 -18.27 -26.35
CA HIS A 716 28.72 -18.03 -27.80
C HIS A 716 28.56 -16.54 -28.17
N GLU A 717 27.96 -15.72 -27.31
CA GLU A 717 27.75 -14.28 -27.51
C GLU A 717 28.93 -13.43 -27.01
N ILE A 718 30.07 -14.04 -26.62
CA ILE A 718 31.19 -13.30 -26.01
C ILE A 718 31.73 -12.18 -26.91
N GLU A 719 31.83 -12.41 -28.21
CA GLU A 719 32.25 -11.38 -29.18
C GLU A 719 31.18 -10.30 -29.38
N HIS A 720 29.89 -10.66 -29.30
CA HIS A 720 28.80 -9.69 -29.31
C HIS A 720 28.86 -8.77 -28.08
N PHE A 721 29.13 -9.34 -26.89
CA PHE A 721 29.36 -8.56 -25.67
C PHE A 721 30.52 -7.58 -25.84
N PHE A 722 31.70 -8.03 -26.28
CA PHE A 722 32.84 -7.12 -26.47
C PHE A 722 32.58 -6.07 -27.54
N GLY A 723 31.85 -6.40 -28.61
CA GLY A 723 31.41 -5.45 -29.63
C GLY A 723 30.39 -4.42 -29.12
N SER A 724 29.72 -4.68 -28.00
CA SER A 724 28.80 -3.74 -27.35
C SER A 724 29.49 -2.77 -26.38
N LEU A 725 30.77 -2.98 -26.06
CA LEU A 725 31.52 -2.08 -25.20
C LEU A 725 31.97 -0.85 -25.99
N GLU A 726 31.88 0.31 -25.36
CA GLU A 726 32.30 1.59 -25.94
C GLU A 726 33.53 2.11 -25.19
N THR A 727 34.41 2.86 -25.86
CA THR A 727 35.58 3.47 -25.20
C THR A 727 35.17 4.76 -24.50
N TYR A 728 35.44 4.87 -23.20
CA TYR A 728 35.15 6.06 -22.40
C TYR A 728 36.41 6.67 -21.81
N SER A 729 36.48 8.00 -21.81
CA SER A 729 37.53 8.76 -21.11
C SER A 729 37.20 8.91 -19.63
N LEU A 730 38.03 8.34 -18.76
CA LEU A 730 37.87 8.42 -17.31
C LEU A 730 38.44 9.72 -16.73
N LYS A 731 37.98 10.12 -15.54
CA LYS A 731 38.52 11.28 -14.81
C LYS A 731 40.03 11.16 -14.53
N THR A 732 40.50 9.94 -14.30
CA THR A 732 41.91 9.61 -14.09
C THR A 732 42.28 8.35 -14.87
N GLY A 733 43.49 8.30 -15.39
CA GLY A 733 44.02 7.15 -16.13
C GLY A 733 43.63 7.11 -17.61
N PRO A 734 44.06 6.05 -18.33
CA PRO A 734 43.79 5.91 -19.76
C PRO A 734 42.31 5.59 -20.03
N PRO A 735 41.83 5.83 -21.26
CA PRO A 735 40.50 5.38 -21.68
C PRO A 735 40.30 3.88 -21.46
N ARG A 736 39.08 3.48 -21.12
CA ARG A 736 38.71 2.08 -20.86
C ARG A 736 37.44 1.71 -21.60
N LEU A 737 37.30 0.42 -21.92
CA LEU A 737 36.05 -0.15 -22.41
C LEU A 737 35.01 -0.13 -21.29
N GLY A 738 33.88 0.53 -21.55
CA GLY A 738 32.75 0.64 -20.65
C GLY A 738 31.53 -0.09 -21.19
N TYR A 739 30.78 -0.70 -20.28
CA TYR A 739 29.48 -1.28 -20.56
C TYR A 739 28.40 -0.22 -20.37
N ARG A 740 27.73 0.14 -21.46
CA ARG A 740 26.67 1.14 -21.44
C ARG A 740 25.43 0.62 -20.72
N VAL A 741 24.93 1.44 -19.82
CA VAL A 741 23.78 1.20 -18.98
C VAL A 741 22.70 2.21 -19.39
N ARG A 742 21.69 1.71 -20.12
CA ARG A 742 20.55 2.54 -20.49
C ARG A 742 19.65 2.78 -19.28
N ASN A 743 19.17 4.01 -19.18
CA ASN A 743 18.19 4.44 -18.19
C ASN A 743 16.97 5.02 -18.93
N LEU A 744 15.77 4.73 -18.45
CA LEU A 744 14.55 5.27 -19.06
C LEU A 744 14.27 6.71 -18.59
N ILE A 745 14.67 7.03 -17.36
CA ILE A 745 14.31 8.28 -16.67
C ILE A 745 15.56 9.13 -16.41
N ASP A 746 16.63 8.49 -15.94
CA ASP A 746 17.91 9.16 -15.72
C ASP A 746 18.74 9.21 -17.00
N PRO A 747 19.77 10.08 -17.09
CA PRO A 747 20.76 10.01 -18.14
C PRO A 747 21.43 8.64 -18.22
N ASP A 748 21.78 8.23 -19.44
CA ASP A 748 22.57 7.02 -19.66
C ASP A 748 23.88 7.07 -18.86
N ARG A 749 24.25 5.90 -18.34
CA ARG A 749 25.47 5.70 -17.57
C ARG A 749 26.29 4.60 -18.21
N PHE A 750 27.49 4.37 -17.69
CA PHE A 750 28.26 3.20 -18.01
C PHE A 750 29.06 2.74 -16.79
N TYR A 751 29.52 1.50 -16.79
CA TYR A 751 30.52 1.06 -15.82
C TYR A 751 31.65 0.33 -16.54
N VAL A 752 32.83 0.32 -15.96
CA VAL A 752 33.98 -0.39 -16.51
C VAL A 752 33.97 -1.83 -15.98
N PRO A 753 33.81 -2.86 -16.82
CA PRO A 753 33.95 -4.23 -16.37
C PRO A 753 35.42 -4.55 -16.08
N TYR A 754 35.64 -5.48 -15.15
CA TYR A 754 36.98 -5.95 -14.79
C TYR A 754 37.13 -7.47 -14.94
N GLY A 755 36.11 -8.12 -15.49
CA GLY A 755 36.11 -9.55 -15.72
C GLY A 755 34.73 -10.07 -16.08
N LEU A 756 34.69 -11.35 -16.46
CA LEU A 756 33.46 -12.09 -16.74
C LEU A 756 33.30 -13.19 -15.70
N LEU A 757 32.12 -13.26 -15.09
CA LEU A 757 31.72 -14.37 -14.24
C LEU A 757 30.88 -15.34 -15.06
N PHE A 758 31.42 -16.53 -15.31
CA PHE A 758 30.75 -17.61 -16.02
C PHE A 758 29.90 -18.44 -15.07
N LEU A 759 28.70 -18.77 -15.53
CA LEU A 759 27.65 -19.47 -14.80
C LEU A 759 27.17 -20.63 -15.66
N LYS A 760 27.17 -21.85 -15.11
CA LYS A 760 26.68 -23.03 -15.82
C LYS A 760 25.15 -23.11 -15.73
N GLU A 761 24.49 -23.30 -16.87
CA GLU A 761 23.02 -23.41 -16.96
C GLU A 761 22.52 -24.83 -16.67
N THR A 762 23.33 -25.84 -16.96
CA THR A 762 23.01 -27.26 -16.73
C THR A 762 23.62 -27.78 -15.45
N LYS A 763 22.99 -28.80 -14.86
CA LYS A 763 23.51 -29.47 -13.66
C LYS A 763 24.95 -29.97 -13.86
N PRO A 764 25.72 -30.18 -12.79
CA PRO A 764 27.12 -30.62 -12.89
C PRO A 764 27.29 -31.91 -13.70
N ASP A 765 26.33 -32.83 -13.59
CA ASP A 765 26.35 -34.14 -14.26
C ASP A 765 25.86 -34.14 -15.71
N TYR A 766 25.39 -32.99 -16.22
CA TYR A 766 24.86 -32.83 -17.57
C TYR A 766 25.72 -31.89 -18.42
N MET A 767 25.67 -32.12 -19.73
CA MET A 767 26.26 -31.26 -20.76
C MET A 767 25.27 -31.11 -21.91
N LYS A 768 24.85 -29.89 -22.23
CA LYS A 768 24.03 -29.55 -23.40
C LYS A 768 24.93 -29.44 -24.61
N SER A 769 24.60 -30.13 -25.69
CA SER A 769 25.34 -30.04 -26.94
C SER A 769 24.41 -30.09 -28.14
N LEU A 770 24.91 -29.65 -29.30
CA LEU A 770 24.14 -29.63 -30.54
C LEU A 770 24.46 -30.86 -31.39
N SER A 771 23.44 -31.62 -31.76
CA SER A 771 23.60 -32.74 -32.69
C SER A 771 23.74 -32.22 -34.12
N LYS A 772 24.90 -32.42 -34.75
CA LYS A 772 25.12 -32.03 -36.15
C LYS A 772 24.19 -32.76 -37.12
N THR A 773 23.83 -34.00 -36.80
CA THR A 773 22.96 -34.84 -37.64
C THR A 773 21.48 -34.45 -37.51
N ARG A 774 20.98 -34.26 -36.29
CA ARG A 774 19.56 -33.93 -36.04
C ARG A 774 19.28 -32.43 -36.03
N ARG A 775 20.30 -31.57 -35.96
CA ARG A 775 20.18 -30.12 -35.74
C ARG A 775 19.29 -29.77 -34.54
N MET A 776 19.42 -30.55 -33.47
CA MET A 776 18.68 -30.35 -32.21
C MET A 776 19.63 -30.45 -31.03
N PHE A 777 19.32 -29.70 -29.97
CA PHE A 777 20.01 -29.83 -28.70
C PHE A 777 19.70 -31.16 -28.02
N TYR A 778 20.73 -31.75 -27.42
CA TYR A 778 20.62 -32.93 -26.56
C TYR A 778 21.42 -32.71 -25.27
N TYR A 779 21.10 -33.49 -24.26
CA TYR A 779 21.69 -33.45 -22.94
C TYR A 779 22.42 -34.77 -22.69
N TYR A 780 23.73 -34.67 -22.60
CA TYR A 780 24.62 -35.78 -22.30
C TYR A 780 24.85 -35.87 -20.79
N HIS A 781 24.50 -37.02 -20.21
CA HIS A 781 24.78 -37.31 -18.82
C HIS A 781 26.20 -37.86 -18.69
N VAL A 782 27.08 -37.11 -18.01
CA VAL A 782 28.53 -37.38 -17.98
C VAL A 782 28.87 -38.70 -17.28
N LYS A 783 28.16 -39.03 -16.19
CA LYS A 783 28.37 -40.29 -15.44
C LYS A 783 27.85 -41.55 -16.17
N THR A 784 26.62 -41.52 -16.67
CA THR A 784 26.01 -42.69 -17.34
C THR A 784 26.39 -42.82 -18.81
N LYS A 785 27.05 -41.79 -19.38
CA LYS A 785 27.44 -41.70 -20.79
C LYS A 785 26.26 -41.83 -21.76
N SER A 786 25.07 -41.39 -21.35
CA SER A 786 23.85 -41.42 -22.15
C SER A 786 23.48 -40.02 -22.67
N SER A 787 22.91 -39.96 -23.87
CA SER A 787 22.41 -38.72 -24.48
C SER A 787 20.90 -38.79 -24.62
N ARG A 788 20.19 -37.75 -24.17
CA ARG A 788 18.75 -37.61 -24.36
C ARG A 788 18.39 -36.28 -24.99
N TYR A 789 17.47 -36.30 -25.95
CA TYR A 789 16.82 -35.11 -26.50
C TYR A 789 15.69 -34.67 -25.57
N PRO A 790 15.29 -33.37 -25.56
CA PRO A 790 14.21 -32.87 -24.71
C PRO A 790 12.91 -33.69 -24.79
N GLU A 791 12.58 -34.19 -25.98
CA GLU A 791 11.41 -35.04 -26.27
C GLU A 791 11.46 -36.43 -25.60
N GLN A 792 12.63 -36.87 -25.13
CA GLN A 792 12.85 -38.19 -24.53
C GLN A 792 12.81 -38.16 -23.00
N PHE A 793 12.58 -37.00 -22.40
CA PHE A 793 12.34 -36.88 -20.97
C PHE A 793 10.85 -37.13 -20.69
N GLU A 794 10.55 -37.87 -19.63
CA GLU A 794 9.16 -38.11 -19.21
C GLU A 794 8.45 -36.79 -18.91
N GLN A 795 7.20 -36.64 -19.38
CA GLN A 795 6.23 -35.58 -19.03
C GLN A 795 6.83 -34.26 -18.50
N ALA A 796 7.30 -33.38 -19.39
CA ALA A 796 7.79 -32.04 -19.06
C ALA A 796 8.92 -31.98 -17.99
N ASN A 797 9.53 -33.11 -17.63
CA ASN A 797 10.53 -33.22 -16.57
C ASN A 797 11.97 -32.97 -17.05
N HIS A 798 12.12 -32.55 -18.31
CA HIS A 798 13.39 -32.16 -18.91
C HIS A 798 14.12 -31.09 -18.09
N GLU A 799 13.47 -29.93 -17.85
CA GLU A 799 14.14 -28.81 -17.16
C GLU A 799 14.50 -29.14 -15.70
N PRO A 800 13.59 -29.72 -14.88
CA PRO A 800 13.94 -30.12 -13.51
C PRO A 800 15.08 -31.13 -13.44
N GLU A 801 15.21 -32.00 -14.45
CA GLU A 801 16.27 -33.01 -14.48
C GLU A 801 17.62 -32.43 -14.90
N THR A 802 17.67 -31.58 -15.93
CA THR A 802 18.91 -31.16 -16.58
C THR A 802 19.43 -29.78 -16.20
N MET A 803 18.55 -28.86 -15.76
CA MET A 803 18.92 -27.46 -15.50
C MET A 803 19.42 -27.26 -14.07
N ALA A 804 20.44 -26.40 -13.92
CA ALA A 804 21.09 -26.13 -12.65
C ALA A 804 20.20 -25.30 -11.71
N LEU A 805 20.12 -25.76 -10.47
CA LEU A 805 19.62 -24.99 -9.33
C LEU A 805 20.62 -23.88 -8.98
N PHE A 806 20.21 -22.91 -8.16
CA PHE A 806 21.09 -21.82 -7.74
C PHE A 806 22.42 -22.29 -7.15
N GLU A 807 22.39 -23.27 -6.24
CA GLU A 807 23.57 -23.79 -5.55
C GLU A 807 24.56 -24.43 -6.52
N GLU A 808 24.06 -25.12 -7.55
CA GLU A 808 24.87 -25.77 -8.56
C GLU A 808 25.52 -24.72 -9.48
N THR A 809 24.74 -23.72 -9.89
CA THR A 809 25.26 -22.57 -10.66
C THR A 809 26.29 -21.78 -9.85
N TYR A 810 25.99 -21.49 -8.58
CA TYR A 810 26.87 -20.73 -7.69
C TYR A 810 28.16 -21.50 -7.41
N HIS A 811 28.09 -22.80 -7.12
CA HIS A 811 29.24 -23.64 -6.85
C HIS A 811 30.16 -23.80 -8.08
N SER A 812 29.59 -23.91 -9.28
CA SER A 812 30.35 -24.12 -10.51
C SER A 812 30.90 -22.86 -11.17
N ARG A 813 30.66 -21.68 -10.57
CA ARG A 813 31.03 -20.39 -11.18
C ARG A 813 32.53 -20.24 -11.42
N LEU A 814 32.88 -19.66 -12.56
CA LEU A 814 34.26 -19.41 -12.96
C LEU A 814 34.47 -17.92 -13.23
N LEU A 815 35.58 -17.36 -12.77
CA LEU A 815 35.91 -15.95 -12.96
C LEU A 815 37.11 -15.79 -13.91
N TRP A 816 36.88 -15.12 -15.02
CA TRP A 816 37.96 -14.57 -15.83
C TRP A 816 38.17 -13.11 -15.44
N ARG A 817 39.16 -12.88 -14.56
CA ARG A 817 39.56 -11.54 -14.08
C ARG A 817 40.56 -10.93 -15.06
N TRP A 818 40.37 -9.65 -15.37
CA TRP A 818 41.29 -8.88 -16.19
C TRP A 818 42.32 -8.19 -15.30
N GLU A 819 43.55 -8.67 -15.37
CA GLU A 819 44.72 -8.15 -14.67
C GLU A 819 45.46 -7.13 -15.53
N THR A 820 45.42 -7.30 -16.86
CA THR A 820 46.00 -6.36 -17.82
C THR A 820 44.97 -5.94 -18.89
N VAL A 821 45.18 -4.75 -19.47
CA VAL A 821 44.34 -4.26 -20.59
C VAL A 821 44.43 -5.15 -21.83
N HIS A 822 45.53 -5.86 -22.01
CA HIS A 822 45.79 -6.69 -23.18
C HIS A 822 44.97 -7.98 -23.19
N GLN A 823 44.46 -8.44 -22.04
CA GLN A 823 43.64 -9.66 -21.98
C GLN A 823 42.32 -9.55 -22.76
N VAL A 824 41.82 -8.33 -22.99
CA VAL A 824 40.56 -8.09 -23.71
C VAL A 824 40.74 -7.65 -25.16
N ASP A 825 41.99 -7.56 -25.61
CA ASP A 825 42.33 -7.20 -26.98
C ASP A 825 41.99 -8.37 -27.93
N PRO A 826 41.27 -8.11 -29.05
CA PRO A 826 40.82 -9.14 -29.98
C PRO A 826 41.93 -9.85 -30.76
N GLU A 827 43.17 -9.33 -30.77
CA GLU A 827 44.28 -9.84 -31.60
C GLU A 827 45.64 -9.87 -30.88
N TYR A 828 45.66 -9.79 -29.55
CA TYR A 828 46.90 -9.78 -28.78
C TYR A 828 47.67 -11.12 -28.84
N GLY A 829 48.91 -11.05 -29.35
CA GLY A 829 49.78 -12.22 -29.55
C GLY A 829 51.17 -12.14 -28.91
N ALA A 830 51.57 -10.99 -28.36
CA ALA A 830 52.90 -10.79 -27.75
C ALA A 830 52.86 -11.04 -26.22
N ASP A 831 53.97 -11.46 -25.60
CA ASP A 831 54.18 -11.53 -24.14
C ASP A 831 53.02 -12.13 -23.32
N ARG A 832 52.41 -13.21 -23.83
CA ARG A 832 51.31 -13.89 -23.15
C ARG A 832 51.84 -14.73 -21.99
N SER A 833 51.25 -14.54 -20.80
CA SER A 833 51.51 -15.44 -19.67
C SER A 833 50.88 -16.81 -19.94
N ALA A 834 51.63 -17.88 -19.67
CA ALA A 834 51.17 -19.26 -19.86
C ALA A 834 49.95 -19.60 -18.96
N ASP A 835 49.83 -18.93 -17.81
CA ASP A 835 48.76 -19.14 -16.83
C ASP A 835 47.62 -18.11 -16.95
N SER A 836 47.47 -17.50 -18.14
CA SER A 836 46.48 -16.45 -18.39
C SER A 836 45.69 -16.69 -19.67
N VAL A 837 44.39 -16.42 -19.57
CA VAL A 837 43.46 -16.49 -20.69
C VAL A 837 43.22 -15.11 -21.28
N TYR A 838 43.14 -15.05 -22.60
CA TYR A 838 42.96 -13.84 -23.40
C TYR A 838 41.71 -13.97 -24.27
N ARG A 839 41.11 -12.84 -24.68
CA ARG A 839 39.94 -12.80 -25.57
C ARG A 839 40.17 -13.61 -26.86
N VAL A 840 41.38 -13.59 -27.40
CA VAL A 840 41.77 -14.36 -28.60
C VAL A 840 41.50 -15.86 -28.43
N ASP A 841 41.68 -16.40 -27.22
CA ASP A 841 41.45 -17.83 -26.93
C ASP A 841 39.95 -18.14 -26.98
N PHE A 842 39.13 -17.28 -26.38
CA PHE A 842 37.67 -17.40 -26.45
C PHE A 842 37.16 -17.28 -27.88
N ARG A 843 37.69 -16.32 -28.65
CA ARG A 843 37.32 -16.11 -30.06
C ARG A 843 37.66 -17.33 -30.91
N LYS A 844 38.82 -17.96 -30.68
CA LYS A 844 39.20 -19.22 -31.33
C LYS A 844 38.28 -20.37 -30.90
N TYR A 845 38.11 -20.57 -29.59
CA TYR A 845 37.28 -21.63 -29.02
C TYR A 845 35.83 -21.58 -29.52
N VAL A 846 35.19 -20.40 -29.49
CA VAL A 846 33.80 -20.25 -29.97
C VAL A 846 33.71 -20.53 -31.47
N ARG A 847 34.65 -20.03 -32.29
CA ARG A 847 34.66 -20.28 -33.74
C ARG A 847 34.74 -21.77 -34.08
N GLU A 848 35.49 -22.54 -33.30
CA GLU A 848 35.68 -23.97 -33.52
C GLU A 848 34.52 -24.83 -33.00
N ASN A 849 33.73 -24.34 -32.03
CA ASN A 849 32.76 -25.15 -31.27
C ASN A 849 31.30 -24.66 -31.33
N TYR A 850 31.02 -23.52 -31.97
CA TYR A 850 29.67 -22.96 -32.13
C TYR A 850 29.21 -22.98 -33.60
N GLU A 851 27.97 -23.39 -33.85
CA GLU A 851 27.34 -23.39 -35.18
C GLU A 851 26.20 -22.35 -35.21
N PRO A 852 26.33 -21.23 -35.99
CA PRO A 852 25.28 -20.21 -36.06
C PRO A 852 24.02 -20.71 -36.78
N GLY A 853 22.84 -20.25 -36.33
CA GLY A 853 21.58 -20.43 -37.08
C GLY A 853 20.77 -21.68 -36.75
N VAL A 854 21.09 -22.39 -35.66
CA VAL A 854 20.27 -23.48 -35.13
C VAL A 854 19.66 -22.99 -33.80
N ASN A 855 18.40 -22.54 -33.84
CA ASN A 855 17.63 -22.13 -32.66
C ASN A 855 16.75 -23.26 -32.15
#